data_AF-G0QYM0-F1
#
_entry.id   AF-G0QYM0-F1
#
_cell.length_a   1.000
_cell.length_b   1.000
_cell.length_c   1.000
_cell.angle_alpha   90.00
_cell.angle_beta   90.00
_cell.angle_gamma   90.00
#
_symmetry.space_group_name_H-M   'P 1'
#
loop_
_entity.id
_entity.type
_entity.pdbx_description
1 polymer ?
#
loop_
_entity_poly.entity_id
_entity_poly.type
_entity_poly.pdbx_seq_one_letter_code
_entity_poly.pdbx_strand_id
1 'polypeptide(L)'
;MDLEQALQNPIFTFSSSIINSLKGGAELFQCQKDVIVVDIGGTSTDISVMNNGMPLTANKYTQLNGIQLNFRAPLVHTLALGGGSIVEIERNSNGVPELKIKNESIAFRLTDDAVCFSKKNKILCNTDFALYQNKNFHIAGAEKENFFEYLKELGFENEIEYILKEHKRIITQKLFSEIETLINQNKQTQLILVGGGSCLVDTQFLQKESNNILNIVDIPSKNANFQAVANAYGASLADITEVIEKDIYILPDGPTEFELVEQLQQQLIKKIQEKGSSQNPEIVEIIVSKKAYTNQINTKSVYIKAKGRFDWIFKNTPKQPVLNSIQKIPPENITQNPISIQKINILFKTPTLPPYQNQAHGYLNSVLTLSNEQDFEYLAWGCAVLGSGGGGSIEKSLLQCKLLFNQQNNIPFNIYDPLSMNDTDMVCTVGHFGAPSVSLEYCNSIQELYGVYQCLNKYTGEKINGIACSELGGCNGVSCLVLSLATGIPLFDCNIMCRAFPEYKMTLPSINGVSALPICLGDSKQNRFLIDNLYEKGEKEYEKLEQIMRKWVLEDFGLAGNLASYPSNKQFIKENYFFKGYQLCFQIGKVLHENINMNSGQYEQEQIPCVMTPDIITIVDDFKGQVIHSEDVCYGQKVIAFAIRTDDKFKTKDALRLVGPQAMGLGVDFQYKSFYE
;
A
#
# COMPACT_ATOMS: atom_id res chain seq x y z
N MET A 1 3.87 -25.19 -1.58
CA MET A 1 2.82 -25.08 -2.62
C MET A 1 2.97 -26.24 -3.58
N ASP A 2 1.88 -26.86 -4.01
CA ASP A 2 1.93 -27.89 -5.07
C ASP A 2 1.97 -27.24 -6.47
N LEU A 3 2.26 -28.03 -7.51
CA LEU A 3 2.43 -27.52 -8.87
C LEU A 3 1.14 -26.90 -9.43
N GLU A 4 -0.02 -27.46 -9.11
CA GLU A 4 -1.31 -26.97 -9.61
C GLU A 4 -1.63 -25.58 -9.02
N GLN A 5 -1.46 -25.42 -7.69
CA GLN A 5 -1.62 -24.12 -7.03
C GLN A 5 -0.64 -23.08 -7.57
N ALA A 6 0.61 -23.48 -7.86
CA ALA A 6 1.62 -22.58 -8.43
C ALA A 6 1.25 -22.12 -9.85
N LEU A 7 0.66 -23.00 -10.67
CA LEU A 7 0.18 -22.64 -12.00
C LEU A 7 -1.06 -21.75 -11.96
N GLN A 8 -1.98 -21.99 -11.01
CA GLN A 8 -3.18 -21.16 -10.85
C GLN A 8 -2.87 -19.79 -10.23
N ASN A 9 -1.89 -19.72 -9.33
CA ASN A 9 -1.53 -18.51 -8.58
C ASN A 9 -0.02 -18.25 -8.62
N PRO A 10 0.56 -17.97 -9.80
CA PRO A 10 2.01 -17.81 -9.95
C PRO A 10 2.56 -16.67 -9.10
N ILE A 11 1.74 -15.66 -8.78
CA ILE A 11 2.13 -14.49 -7.98
C ILE A 11 2.67 -14.87 -6.59
N PHE A 12 2.21 -15.98 -6.00
CA PHE A 12 2.70 -16.45 -4.71
C PHE A 12 4.09 -17.12 -4.77
N THR A 13 4.63 -17.33 -5.97
CA THR A 13 5.99 -17.86 -6.16
C THR A 13 7.03 -16.75 -6.32
N PHE A 14 6.59 -15.50 -6.39
CA PHE A 14 7.46 -14.34 -6.52
C PHE A 14 8.33 -14.21 -5.26
N SER A 15 9.59 -13.82 -5.47
CA SER A 15 10.59 -13.70 -4.41
C SER A 15 10.92 -15.00 -3.66
N SER A 16 10.48 -16.17 -4.16
CA SER A 16 10.75 -17.47 -3.51
C SER A 16 12.24 -17.73 -3.28
N SER A 17 13.11 -17.34 -4.21
CA SER A 17 14.56 -17.44 -4.03
C SER A 17 15.05 -16.61 -2.84
N ILE A 18 14.57 -15.39 -2.68
CA ILE A 18 14.95 -14.48 -1.60
C ILE A 18 14.52 -15.08 -0.26
N ILE A 19 13.26 -15.51 -0.16
CA ILE A 19 12.73 -16.12 1.07
C ILE A 19 13.49 -17.39 1.44
N ASN A 20 13.89 -18.19 0.46
CA ASN A 20 14.70 -19.38 0.71
C ASN A 20 16.06 -19.02 1.30
N SER A 21 16.78 -18.04 0.74
CA SER A 21 18.06 -17.58 1.31
C SER A 21 17.90 -17.09 2.76
N LEU A 22 16.90 -16.25 3.03
CA LEU A 22 16.65 -15.68 4.35
C LEU A 22 16.31 -16.77 5.38
N LYS A 23 15.42 -17.71 5.01
CA LYS A 23 15.08 -18.88 5.84
C LYS A 23 16.28 -19.78 6.07
N GLY A 24 17.00 -20.12 5.00
CA GLY A 24 18.17 -20.97 5.08
C GLY A 24 19.25 -20.35 5.97
N GLY A 25 19.44 -19.03 5.89
CA GLY A 25 20.26 -18.29 6.83
C GLY A 25 19.79 -18.48 8.26
N ALA A 26 18.55 -18.11 8.59
CA ALA A 26 18.03 -18.24 9.96
C ALA A 26 18.15 -19.66 10.54
N GLU A 27 17.91 -20.70 9.72
CA GLU A 27 17.97 -22.10 10.14
C GLU A 27 19.41 -22.62 10.29
N LEU A 28 20.33 -22.26 9.39
CA LEU A 28 21.75 -22.66 9.48
C LEU A 28 22.37 -22.25 10.82
N PHE A 29 21.89 -21.16 11.41
CA PHE A 29 22.34 -20.65 12.69
C PHE A 29 21.41 -21.00 13.86
N GLN A 30 20.39 -21.85 13.63
CA GLN A 30 19.44 -22.37 14.63
C GLN A 30 18.85 -21.27 15.53
N CYS A 31 18.49 -20.13 14.93
CA CYS A 31 18.09 -18.97 15.69
C CYS A 31 16.75 -19.20 16.41
N GLN A 32 16.75 -19.00 17.73
CA GLN A 32 15.54 -19.12 18.59
C GLN A 32 14.94 -17.76 18.96
N LYS A 33 15.43 -16.66 18.37
CA LYS A 33 15.03 -15.27 18.67
C LYS A 33 15.00 -14.41 17.40
N ASP A 34 14.49 -13.19 17.53
CA ASP A 34 14.51 -12.18 16.46
C ASP A 34 15.94 -11.94 15.95
N VAL A 35 16.18 -12.14 14.64
CA VAL A 35 17.47 -11.91 13.97
C VAL A 35 17.29 -11.15 12.67
N ILE A 36 18.29 -10.39 12.24
CA ILE A 36 18.33 -9.80 10.91
C ILE A 36 19.18 -10.70 10.02
N VAL A 37 18.63 -11.13 8.90
CA VAL A 37 19.37 -11.88 7.87
C VAL A 37 19.59 -10.98 6.67
N VAL A 38 20.84 -10.95 6.18
CA VAL A 38 21.30 -10.19 5.02
C VAL A 38 21.86 -11.19 4.01
N ASP A 39 21.18 -11.39 2.89
CA ASP A 39 21.65 -12.20 1.77
C ASP A 39 22.30 -11.31 0.71
N ILE A 40 23.61 -11.45 0.53
CA ILE A 40 24.36 -10.68 -0.48
C ILE A 40 24.62 -11.56 -1.70
N GLY A 41 23.89 -11.28 -2.77
CA GLY A 41 24.02 -11.97 -4.05
C GLY A 41 24.99 -11.32 -5.02
N GLY A 42 24.90 -11.72 -6.30
CA GLY A 42 25.66 -11.11 -7.39
C GLY A 42 25.09 -9.76 -7.83
N THR A 43 23.78 -9.56 -7.76
CA THR A 43 23.12 -8.35 -8.25
C THR A 43 22.63 -7.44 -7.13
N SER A 44 22.09 -8.04 -6.07
CA SER A 44 21.35 -7.36 -5.02
C SER A 44 21.70 -7.92 -3.65
N THR A 45 21.30 -7.17 -2.63
CA THR A 45 21.32 -7.59 -1.22
C THR A 45 19.90 -7.56 -0.68
N ASP A 46 19.47 -8.65 -0.07
CA ASP A 46 18.14 -8.79 0.52
C ASP A 46 18.24 -8.86 2.04
N ILE A 47 17.47 -8.03 2.73
CA ILE A 47 17.53 -7.86 4.19
C ILE A 47 16.14 -8.09 4.77
N SER A 48 16.04 -8.92 5.81
CA SER A 48 14.78 -9.13 6.54
C SER A 48 15.03 -9.33 8.02
N VAL A 49 14.13 -8.78 8.83
CA VAL A 49 13.95 -9.19 10.22
C VAL A 49 13.21 -10.53 10.23
N MET A 50 13.74 -11.50 10.96
CA MET A 50 13.22 -12.85 11.09
C MET A 50 12.70 -13.05 12.50
N ASN A 51 11.50 -13.61 12.63
CA ASN A 51 10.89 -14.04 13.88
C ASN A 51 10.59 -15.55 13.78
N ASN A 52 11.11 -16.34 14.71
CA ASN A 52 10.97 -17.81 14.74
C ASN A 52 11.23 -18.49 13.37
N GLY A 53 12.33 -18.08 12.72
CA GLY A 53 12.79 -18.62 11.43
C GLY A 53 11.97 -18.16 10.21
N MET A 54 11.01 -17.25 10.39
CA MET A 54 10.20 -16.69 9.30
C MET A 54 10.47 -15.19 9.16
N PRO A 55 10.54 -14.64 7.94
CA PRO A 55 10.55 -13.19 7.77
C PRO A 55 9.27 -12.58 8.34
N LEU A 56 9.39 -11.40 8.96
CA LEU A 56 8.21 -10.62 9.33
C LEU A 56 7.34 -10.41 8.10
N THR A 57 6.03 -10.47 8.29
CA THR A 57 5.09 -10.19 7.22
C THR A 57 4.93 -8.67 7.11
N ALA A 58 5.01 -8.11 5.91
CA ALA A 58 4.64 -6.72 5.71
C ALA A 58 3.18 -6.49 6.14
N ASN A 59 2.83 -5.25 6.45
CA ASN A 59 1.43 -4.89 6.62
C ASN A 59 0.65 -5.20 5.33
N LYS A 60 -0.69 -5.15 5.41
CA LYS A 60 -1.65 -5.56 4.37
C LYS A 60 -1.23 -5.26 2.93
N TYR A 61 -0.41 -4.23 2.69
CA TYR A 61 0.15 -3.91 1.39
C TYR A 61 1.65 -4.13 1.31
N THR A 62 2.04 -4.90 0.30
CA THR A 62 3.39 -4.92 -0.24
C THR A 62 3.35 -4.33 -1.64
N GLN A 63 4.35 -3.53 -2.02
CA GLN A 63 4.51 -3.13 -3.41
C GLN A 63 5.53 -4.04 -4.08
N LEU A 64 5.20 -4.47 -5.28
CA LEU A 64 6.09 -5.24 -6.13
C LEU A 64 6.17 -4.54 -7.48
N ASN A 65 7.37 -4.06 -7.84
CA ASN A 65 7.60 -3.26 -9.05
C ASN A 65 6.61 -2.08 -9.20
N GLY A 66 6.33 -1.37 -8.10
CA GLY A 66 5.39 -0.24 -8.07
C GLY A 66 3.91 -0.64 -8.04
N ILE A 67 3.59 -1.94 -8.11
CA ILE A 67 2.21 -2.44 -8.03
C ILE A 67 1.90 -2.81 -6.59
N GLN A 68 0.90 -2.16 -6.00
CA GLN A 68 0.39 -2.50 -4.67
C GLN A 68 -0.35 -3.83 -4.73
N LEU A 69 0.07 -4.77 -3.88
CA LEU A 69 -0.54 -6.08 -3.71
C LEU A 69 -1.58 -6.00 -2.58
N ASN A 70 -2.68 -6.74 -2.74
CA ASN A 70 -3.77 -6.85 -1.76
C ASN A 70 -3.63 -8.08 -0.85
N PHE A 71 -2.47 -8.72 -0.84
CA PHE A 71 -2.15 -9.80 0.06
C PHE A 71 -0.83 -9.51 0.77
N ARG A 72 -0.71 -10.03 1.98
CA ARG A 72 0.47 -9.90 2.80
C ARG A 72 1.64 -10.70 2.21
N ALA A 73 2.76 -10.04 1.96
CA ALA A 73 4.02 -10.68 1.56
C ALA A 73 5.07 -10.53 2.67
N PRO A 74 6.15 -11.34 2.65
CA PRO A 74 7.30 -11.11 3.53
C PRO A 74 7.89 -9.72 3.36
N LEU A 75 8.21 -9.05 4.47
CA LEU A 75 8.87 -7.76 4.48
C LEU A 75 10.37 -7.96 4.20
N VAL A 76 10.76 -7.71 2.96
CA VAL A 76 12.15 -7.78 2.49
C VAL A 76 12.56 -6.42 1.97
N HIS A 77 13.70 -5.93 2.44
CA HIS A 77 14.36 -4.74 1.92
C HIS A 77 15.44 -5.17 0.93
N THR A 78 15.30 -4.79 -0.33
CA THR A 78 16.24 -5.15 -1.40
C THR A 78 17.06 -3.93 -1.81
N LEU A 79 18.38 -4.02 -1.68
CA LEU A 79 19.34 -3.02 -2.12
C LEU A 79 19.98 -3.46 -3.44
N ALA A 80 20.14 -2.52 -4.39
CA ALA A 80 20.87 -2.73 -5.64
C ALA A 80 22.40 -2.75 -5.41
N LEU A 81 22.85 -3.72 -4.62
CA LEU A 81 24.25 -3.91 -4.23
C LEU A 81 24.55 -5.41 -4.18
N GLY A 82 25.49 -5.88 -4.99
CA GLY A 82 25.96 -7.26 -4.98
C GLY A 82 27.38 -7.39 -5.51
N GLY A 83 27.86 -8.63 -5.69
CA GLY A 83 29.22 -8.89 -6.20
C GLY A 83 29.50 -8.34 -7.60
N GLY A 84 28.51 -8.34 -8.48
CA GLY A 84 28.61 -7.82 -9.84
C GLY A 84 28.33 -6.32 -9.97
N SER A 85 27.98 -5.61 -8.88
CA SER A 85 27.74 -4.16 -8.96
C SER A 85 28.97 -3.44 -9.50
N ILE A 86 28.75 -2.57 -10.49
CA ILE A 86 29.82 -1.87 -11.21
C ILE A 86 30.44 -0.82 -10.28
N VAL A 87 31.77 -0.74 -10.30
CA VAL A 87 32.53 0.25 -9.55
C VAL A 87 33.25 1.17 -10.53
N GLU A 88 32.95 2.47 -10.43
CA GLU A 88 33.69 3.51 -11.13
C GLU A 88 34.73 4.11 -10.19
N ILE A 89 35.91 4.39 -10.73
CA ILE A 89 37.00 5.06 -10.02
C ILE A 89 37.44 6.25 -10.85
N GLU A 90 37.38 7.43 -10.27
CA GLU A 90 37.84 8.68 -10.88
C GLU A 90 38.75 9.43 -9.89
N ARG A 91 39.40 10.50 -10.34
CA ARG A 91 40.07 11.44 -9.44
C ARG A 91 39.18 12.64 -9.21
N ASN A 92 38.97 13.01 -7.95
CA ASN A 92 38.25 14.22 -7.61
C ASN A 92 39.08 15.48 -7.91
N SER A 93 38.51 16.66 -7.65
CA SER A 93 39.16 17.97 -7.86
C SER A 93 40.49 18.15 -7.11
N ASN A 94 40.72 17.38 -6.04
CA ASN A 94 41.96 17.40 -5.26
C ASN A 94 42.95 16.29 -5.68
N GLY A 95 42.66 15.56 -6.76
CA GLY A 95 43.50 14.47 -7.26
C GLY A 95 43.42 13.17 -6.46
N VAL A 96 42.51 13.07 -5.49
CA VAL A 96 42.32 11.86 -4.65
C VAL A 96 41.38 10.89 -5.36
N PRO A 97 41.66 9.56 -5.34
CA PRO A 97 40.74 8.57 -5.90
C PRO A 97 39.36 8.65 -5.23
N GLU A 98 38.30 8.67 -6.04
CA GLU A 98 36.91 8.67 -5.63
C GLU A 98 36.20 7.48 -6.28
N LEU A 99 35.49 6.70 -5.46
CA LEU A 99 34.81 5.48 -5.90
C LEU A 99 33.29 5.70 -5.91
N LYS A 100 32.64 5.25 -6.98
CA LYS A 100 31.18 5.21 -7.08
C LYS A 100 30.70 3.81 -7.40
N ILE A 101 29.92 3.23 -6.49
CA ILE A 101 29.25 1.94 -6.73
C ILE A 101 27.88 2.21 -7.34
N LYS A 102 27.71 1.74 -8.58
CA LYS A 102 26.50 1.85 -9.39
C LYS A 102 25.43 0.83 -8.97
N ASN A 103 24.17 1.12 -9.33
CA ASN A 103 23.05 0.19 -9.12
C ASN A 103 23.04 -0.92 -10.19
N GLU A 104 23.67 -0.65 -11.34
CA GLU A 104 23.88 -1.61 -12.41
C GLU A 104 24.86 -2.71 -12.01
N SER A 105 24.59 -3.94 -12.45
CA SER A 105 25.39 -5.12 -12.14
C SER A 105 25.67 -5.97 -13.37
N ILE A 106 26.88 -6.52 -13.46
CA ILE A 106 27.31 -7.47 -14.49
C ILE A 106 27.22 -8.93 -14.04
N ALA A 107 26.51 -9.25 -12.94
CA ALA A 107 26.51 -10.58 -12.33
C ALA A 107 26.30 -11.76 -13.31
N PHE A 108 25.39 -11.64 -14.28
CA PHE A 108 25.10 -12.68 -15.28
C PHE A 108 26.18 -12.81 -16.37
N ARG A 109 27.05 -11.80 -16.51
CA ARG A 109 28.20 -11.75 -17.43
C ARG A 109 29.52 -11.63 -16.67
N LEU A 110 29.55 -12.00 -15.39
CA LEU A 110 30.71 -11.77 -14.54
C LEU A 110 31.98 -12.39 -15.15
N THR A 111 31.86 -13.62 -15.67
CA THR A 111 32.96 -14.34 -16.33
C THR A 111 33.38 -13.76 -17.68
N ASP A 112 32.51 -12.99 -18.34
CA ASP A 112 32.78 -12.42 -19.66
C ASP A 112 33.30 -10.99 -19.57
N ASP A 113 32.90 -10.26 -18.52
CA ASP A 113 33.06 -8.82 -18.41
C ASP A 113 33.99 -8.37 -17.27
N ALA A 114 33.98 -9.05 -16.12
CA ALA A 114 34.70 -8.56 -14.94
C ALA A 114 36.21 -8.58 -15.17
N VAL A 115 36.94 -7.63 -14.58
CA VAL A 115 38.39 -7.47 -14.77
C VAL A 115 39.16 -8.74 -14.43
N CYS A 116 38.78 -9.44 -13.36
CA CYS A 116 39.41 -10.68 -12.94
C CYS A 116 39.20 -11.85 -13.92
N PHE A 117 38.21 -11.81 -14.81
CA PHE A 117 37.94 -12.88 -15.78
C PHE A 117 38.27 -12.50 -17.22
N SER A 118 38.15 -11.21 -17.58
CA SER A 118 38.16 -10.74 -18.96
C SER A 118 39.24 -9.71 -19.22
N LYS A 119 40.13 -10.03 -20.16
CA LYS A 119 41.14 -9.09 -20.66
C LYS A 119 40.60 -8.14 -21.74
N LYS A 120 39.38 -8.37 -22.24
CA LYS A 120 38.78 -7.64 -23.36
C LYS A 120 37.80 -6.56 -22.91
N ASN A 121 36.78 -6.93 -22.12
CA ASN A 121 35.70 -6.01 -21.75
C ASN A 121 36.04 -5.17 -20.50
N LYS A 122 36.81 -5.75 -19.56
CA LYS A 122 37.40 -5.08 -18.38
C LYS A 122 36.43 -4.12 -17.65
N ILE A 123 35.30 -4.64 -17.17
CA ILE A 123 34.37 -3.88 -16.33
C ILE A 123 34.72 -4.13 -14.86
N LEU A 124 35.07 -3.08 -14.13
CA LEU A 124 35.39 -3.18 -12.71
C LEU A 124 34.12 -3.37 -11.86
N CYS A 125 34.12 -4.36 -10.97
CA CYS A 125 32.99 -4.68 -10.10
C CYS A 125 33.43 -5.13 -8.69
N ASN A 126 32.47 -5.22 -7.76
CA ASN A 126 32.75 -5.59 -6.36
C ASN A 126 33.49 -6.93 -6.20
N THR A 127 33.24 -7.92 -7.06
CA THR A 127 33.93 -9.21 -7.02
C THR A 127 35.44 -9.08 -7.26
N ASP A 128 35.87 -8.13 -8.10
CA ASP A 128 37.30 -7.90 -8.36
C ASP A 128 38.03 -7.47 -7.07
N PHE A 129 37.41 -6.58 -6.29
CA PHE A 129 37.93 -6.15 -4.98
C PHE A 129 37.96 -7.30 -3.98
N ALA A 130 36.89 -8.11 -3.91
CA ALA A 130 36.79 -9.23 -2.98
C ALA A 130 37.90 -10.27 -3.20
N LEU A 131 38.12 -10.64 -4.47
CA LEU A 131 39.17 -11.58 -4.87
C LEU A 131 40.58 -11.06 -4.58
N TYR A 132 40.81 -9.76 -4.77
CA TYR A 132 42.12 -9.18 -4.50
C TYR A 132 42.42 -9.07 -3.00
N GLN A 133 41.43 -8.69 -2.18
CA GLN A 133 41.60 -8.53 -0.73
C GLN A 133 41.68 -9.85 0.03
N ASN A 134 40.83 -10.83 -0.32
CA ASN A 134 40.71 -12.07 0.43
C ASN A 134 41.55 -13.19 -0.19
N LYS A 135 42.74 -13.43 0.37
CA LYS A 135 43.67 -14.47 -0.11
C LYS A 135 43.10 -15.90 -0.09
N ASN A 136 42.07 -16.16 0.71
CA ASN A 136 41.43 -17.48 0.82
C ASN A 136 40.16 -17.59 -0.04
N PHE A 137 39.77 -16.51 -0.72
CA PHE A 137 38.61 -16.50 -1.61
C PHE A 137 39.07 -16.80 -3.04
N HIS A 138 38.54 -17.87 -3.61
CA HIS A 138 38.92 -18.34 -4.93
C HIS A 138 37.66 -18.64 -5.75
N ILE A 139 37.61 -18.06 -6.95
CA ILE A 139 36.60 -18.41 -7.96
C ILE A 139 37.33 -19.00 -9.16
N ALA A 140 36.89 -20.18 -9.61
CA ALA A 140 37.51 -20.86 -10.74
C ALA A 140 37.47 -19.98 -12.00
N GLY A 141 38.61 -19.81 -12.65
CA GLY A 141 38.74 -18.98 -13.86
C GLY A 141 39.08 -17.51 -13.62
N ALA A 142 39.09 -17.04 -12.35
CA ALA A 142 39.49 -15.67 -12.02
C ALA A 142 41.01 -15.55 -11.84
N GLU A 143 41.60 -14.52 -12.44
CA GLU A 143 43.00 -14.11 -12.30
C GLU A 143 43.06 -12.79 -11.50
N LYS A 144 43.39 -12.86 -10.21
CA LYS A 144 43.45 -11.70 -9.31
C LYS A 144 44.48 -10.66 -9.73
N GLU A 145 45.52 -11.07 -10.46
CA GLU A 145 46.56 -10.20 -10.98
C GLU A 145 46.01 -9.18 -11.99
N ASN A 146 44.92 -9.52 -12.70
CA ASN A 146 44.30 -8.61 -13.66
C ASN A 146 43.72 -7.35 -12.98
N PHE A 147 43.28 -7.44 -11.72
CA PHE A 147 42.83 -6.26 -10.96
C PHE A 147 43.95 -5.25 -10.75
N PHE A 148 45.14 -5.72 -10.35
CA PHE A 148 46.30 -4.85 -10.15
C PHE A 148 46.75 -4.19 -11.45
N GLU A 149 46.87 -4.96 -12.53
CA GLU A 149 47.25 -4.42 -13.84
C GLU A 149 46.21 -3.41 -14.36
N TYR A 150 44.92 -3.66 -14.15
CA TYR A 150 43.87 -2.73 -14.53
C TYR A 150 43.94 -1.40 -13.75
N LEU A 151 44.14 -1.43 -12.43
CA LEU A 151 44.30 -0.20 -11.65
C LEU A 151 45.57 0.58 -12.04
N LYS A 152 46.63 -0.13 -12.41
CA LYS A 152 47.86 0.48 -12.93
C LYS A 152 47.65 1.11 -14.31
N GLU A 153 46.89 0.48 -15.21
CA GLU A 153 46.49 1.09 -16.49
C GLU A 153 45.70 2.39 -16.28
N LEU A 154 44.93 2.48 -15.19
CA LEU A 154 44.21 3.69 -14.78
C LEU A 154 45.05 4.71 -13.99
N GLY A 155 46.32 4.41 -13.68
CA GLY A 155 47.23 5.30 -12.96
C GLY A 155 46.97 5.39 -11.45
N PHE A 156 46.55 4.28 -10.83
CA PHE A 156 46.28 4.16 -9.39
C PHE A 156 47.21 3.17 -8.66
N GLU A 157 48.38 2.87 -9.24
CA GLU A 157 49.29 1.84 -8.73
C GLU A 157 49.84 2.11 -7.32
N ASN A 158 49.89 3.37 -6.88
CA ASN A 158 50.40 3.76 -5.56
C ASN A 158 49.27 3.93 -4.52
N GLU A 159 48.00 3.88 -4.95
CA GLU A 159 46.83 4.17 -4.11
C GLU A 159 45.93 2.94 -3.89
N ILE A 160 46.36 1.75 -4.31
CA ILE A 160 45.55 0.52 -4.24
C ILE A 160 45.05 0.25 -2.81
N GLU A 161 45.92 0.36 -1.80
CA GLU A 161 45.50 0.14 -0.40
C GLU A 161 44.41 1.12 0.06
N TYR A 162 44.51 2.37 -0.37
CA TYR A 162 43.47 3.38 -0.11
C TYR A 162 42.16 3.03 -0.81
N ILE A 163 42.21 2.71 -2.10
CA ILE A 163 41.05 2.32 -2.92
C ILE A 163 40.33 1.11 -2.33
N LEU A 164 41.09 0.11 -1.88
CA LEU A 164 40.57 -1.09 -1.22
C LEU A 164 39.85 -0.77 0.10
N LYS A 165 40.46 0.09 0.93
CA LYS A 165 39.86 0.53 2.20
C LYS A 165 38.58 1.33 1.96
N GLU A 166 38.60 2.22 0.98
CA GLU A 166 37.49 3.10 0.65
C GLU A 166 36.31 2.33 0.04
N HIS A 167 36.59 1.38 -0.85
CA HIS A 167 35.57 0.45 -1.38
C HIS A 167 34.83 -0.28 -0.26
N LYS A 168 35.59 -0.88 0.66
CA LYS A 168 35.04 -1.62 1.80
C LYS A 168 34.20 -0.70 2.71
N ARG A 169 34.67 0.52 2.95
CA ARG A 169 33.94 1.56 3.72
C ARG A 169 32.60 1.91 3.06
N ILE A 170 32.59 2.18 1.74
CA ILE A 170 31.39 2.57 1.00
C ILE A 170 30.34 1.44 1.02
N ILE A 171 30.73 0.20 0.72
CA ILE A 171 29.82 -0.97 0.79
C ILE A 171 29.23 -1.09 2.20
N THR A 172 30.10 -1.05 3.20
CA THR A 172 29.69 -1.29 4.57
C THR A 172 28.76 -0.18 5.09
N GLN A 173 29.01 1.08 4.73
CA GLN A 173 28.13 2.19 5.08
C GLN A 173 26.78 2.12 4.37
N LYS A 174 26.75 1.81 3.06
CA LYS A 174 25.49 1.62 2.33
C LYS A 174 24.65 0.50 2.94
N LEU A 175 25.28 -0.60 3.34
CA LEU A 175 24.58 -1.70 4.00
C LEU A 175 24.11 -1.32 5.42
N PHE A 176 24.95 -0.61 6.18
CA PHE A 176 24.64 -0.19 7.54
C PHE A 176 23.43 0.74 7.58
N SER A 177 23.34 1.73 6.68
CA SER A 177 22.22 2.67 6.63
C SER A 177 20.89 1.95 6.45
N GLU A 178 20.85 0.90 5.62
CA GLU A 178 19.64 0.09 5.43
C GLU A 178 19.31 -0.75 6.68
N ILE A 179 20.30 -1.44 7.26
CA ILE A 179 20.10 -2.27 8.46
C ILE A 179 19.61 -1.42 9.64
N GLU A 180 20.15 -0.21 9.81
CA GLU A 180 19.79 0.69 10.90
C GLU A 180 18.31 1.08 10.87
N THR A 181 17.68 1.15 9.67
CA THR A 181 16.24 1.39 9.56
C THR A 181 15.38 0.27 10.14
N LEU A 182 15.92 -0.96 10.23
CA LEU A 182 15.22 -2.17 10.67
C LEU A 182 15.45 -2.48 12.15
N ILE A 183 16.48 -1.90 12.75
CA ILE A 183 16.80 -2.13 14.16
C ILE A 183 15.86 -1.28 15.02
N ASN A 184 15.10 -1.95 15.89
CA ASN A 184 14.37 -1.25 16.95
C ASN A 184 15.39 -0.72 17.96
N GLN A 185 15.45 0.60 18.15
CA GLN A 185 16.44 1.27 19.02
C GLN A 185 16.43 0.77 20.47
N ASN A 186 15.32 0.16 20.93
CA ASN A 186 15.18 -0.39 22.28
C ASN A 186 15.53 -1.88 22.39
N LYS A 187 15.93 -2.53 21.28
CA LYS A 187 16.26 -3.95 21.26
C LYS A 187 17.63 -4.17 20.65
N GLN A 188 18.39 -4.98 21.36
CA GLN A 188 19.64 -5.55 20.92
C GLN A 188 19.34 -6.71 19.96
N THR A 189 19.89 -6.68 18.73
CA THR A 189 19.54 -7.63 17.65
C THR A 189 20.78 -8.30 17.07
N GLN A 190 20.67 -9.59 16.70
CA GLN A 190 21.75 -10.32 16.02
C GLN A 190 21.66 -10.15 14.50
N LEU A 191 22.81 -10.08 13.84
CA LEU A 191 22.92 -9.95 12.39
C LEU A 191 23.59 -11.19 11.79
N ILE A 192 23.04 -11.69 10.69
CA ILE A 192 23.52 -12.86 9.97
C ILE A 192 23.78 -12.48 8.52
N LEU A 193 25.01 -12.71 8.05
CA LEU A 193 25.39 -12.52 6.66
C LEU A 193 25.39 -13.87 5.93
N VAL A 194 24.63 -13.97 4.84
CA VAL A 194 24.59 -15.12 3.92
C VAL A 194 24.80 -14.67 2.47
N GLY A 195 24.90 -15.64 1.56
CA GLY A 195 25.15 -15.40 0.14
C GLY A 195 26.64 -15.32 -0.18
N GLY A 196 26.96 -15.44 -1.47
CA GLY A 196 28.35 -15.45 -1.95
C GLY A 196 29.06 -14.10 -1.81
N GLY A 197 28.30 -13.00 -1.74
CA GLY A 197 28.82 -11.64 -1.57
C GLY A 197 29.03 -11.22 -0.13
N SER A 198 28.77 -12.08 0.86
CA SER A 198 28.98 -11.77 2.29
C SER A 198 30.43 -11.33 2.59
N CYS A 199 31.39 -11.83 1.82
CA CYS A 199 32.81 -11.49 1.91
C CYS A 199 33.15 -10.02 1.58
N LEU A 200 32.23 -9.25 1.00
CA LEU A 200 32.41 -7.83 0.69
C LEU A 200 32.36 -6.92 1.92
N VAL A 201 31.81 -7.42 3.02
CA VAL A 201 31.44 -6.61 4.18
C VAL A 201 32.54 -6.61 5.24
N ASP A 202 32.81 -5.46 5.83
CA ASP A 202 33.64 -5.38 7.03
C ASP A 202 32.80 -5.60 8.29
N THR A 203 32.77 -6.84 8.79
CA THR A 203 32.01 -7.20 9.99
C THR A 203 32.54 -6.49 11.24
N GLN A 204 33.84 -6.21 11.35
CA GLN A 204 34.39 -5.48 12.49
C GLN A 204 33.98 -4.01 12.48
N PHE A 205 33.90 -3.39 11.30
CA PHE A 205 33.40 -2.03 11.16
C PHE A 205 31.89 -1.97 11.50
N LEU A 206 31.06 -2.85 10.92
CA LEU A 206 29.63 -2.89 11.23
C LEU A 206 29.36 -3.04 12.74
N GLN A 207 30.12 -3.91 13.40
CA GLN A 207 29.99 -4.16 14.83
C GLN A 207 30.39 -2.94 15.69
N LYS A 208 31.27 -2.06 15.18
CA LYS A 208 31.69 -0.83 15.87
C LYS A 208 30.75 0.34 15.66
N GLU A 209 30.16 0.47 14.48
CA GLU A 209 29.27 1.59 14.15
C GLU A 209 27.88 1.46 14.80
N SER A 210 27.49 0.28 15.27
CA SER A 210 26.18 0.06 15.92
C SER A 210 26.29 -0.43 17.35
N ASN A 211 25.79 0.37 18.29
CA ASN A 211 25.62 -0.07 19.69
C ASN A 211 24.48 -1.09 19.89
N ASN A 212 23.61 -1.26 18.88
CA ASN A 212 22.41 -2.10 18.96
C ASN A 212 22.57 -3.47 18.29
N ILE A 213 23.64 -3.68 17.51
CA ILE A 213 23.98 -4.99 16.96
C ILE A 213 24.72 -5.79 18.05
N LEU A 214 24.09 -6.83 18.58
CA LEU A 214 24.65 -7.67 19.64
C LEU A 214 25.90 -8.43 19.22
N ASN A 215 25.81 -9.01 18.03
CA ASN A 215 26.81 -9.90 17.47
C ASN A 215 26.52 -10.07 15.97
N ILE A 216 27.57 -10.03 15.17
CA ILE A 216 27.52 -10.43 13.76
C ILE A 216 28.03 -11.87 13.70
N VAL A 217 27.15 -12.80 13.35
CA VAL A 217 27.52 -14.21 13.21
C VAL A 217 28.18 -14.39 11.86
N ASP A 218 29.49 -14.19 11.84
CA ASP A 218 30.34 -14.50 10.69
C ASP A 218 30.86 -15.94 10.84
N ILE A 219 30.70 -16.78 9.81
CA ILE A 219 31.07 -18.19 9.94
C ILE A 219 32.60 -18.31 10.11
N PRO A 220 33.09 -19.04 11.15
CA PRO A 220 34.49 -19.40 11.24
C PRO A 220 34.90 -20.22 10.00
N SER A 221 36.03 -19.84 9.39
CA SER A 221 36.58 -20.29 8.10
C SER A 221 36.57 -21.81 7.79
N LYS A 222 36.31 -22.70 8.76
CA LYS A 222 36.14 -24.14 8.53
C LYS A 222 34.76 -24.53 7.96
N ASN A 223 33.77 -23.65 8.01
CA ASN A 223 32.38 -23.90 7.58
C ASN A 223 31.87 -22.91 6.50
N ALA A 224 32.75 -22.11 5.89
CA ALA A 224 32.41 -21.04 4.93
C ALA A 224 31.57 -21.51 3.72
N ASN A 225 31.55 -22.81 3.43
CA ASN A 225 30.74 -23.39 2.36
C ASN A 225 29.22 -23.34 2.62
N PHE A 226 28.77 -23.17 3.87
CA PHE A 226 27.34 -23.19 4.20
C PHE A 226 26.63 -21.85 3.88
N GLN A 227 27.32 -20.72 3.97
CA GLN A 227 26.78 -19.38 3.64
C GLN A 227 26.34 -19.27 2.17
N ALA A 228 27.15 -19.81 1.25
CA ALA A 228 26.88 -19.76 -0.19
C ALA A 228 25.71 -20.66 -0.62
N VAL A 229 25.32 -21.64 0.22
CA VAL A 229 24.22 -22.57 -0.07
C VAL A 229 22.96 -22.28 0.73
N ALA A 230 22.88 -21.14 1.43
CA ALA A 230 21.72 -20.76 2.23
C ALA A 230 20.41 -20.85 1.42
N ASN A 231 20.42 -20.41 0.16
CA ASN A 231 19.27 -20.53 -0.74
C ASN A 231 18.83 -21.99 -0.94
N ALA A 232 19.76 -22.86 -1.35
CA ALA A 232 19.47 -24.27 -1.60
C ALA A 232 19.04 -24.99 -0.32
N TYR A 233 19.67 -24.65 0.80
CA TYR A 233 19.30 -25.18 2.11
C TYR A 233 17.87 -24.73 2.49
N GLY A 234 17.55 -23.44 2.40
CA GLY A 234 16.21 -22.94 2.68
C GLY A 234 15.12 -23.53 1.78
N ALA A 235 15.44 -23.74 0.49
CA ALA A 235 14.55 -24.44 -0.44
C ALA A 235 14.28 -25.89 0.01
N SER A 236 15.27 -26.56 0.62
CA SER A 236 15.13 -27.93 1.13
C SER A 236 14.32 -28.04 2.43
N LEU A 237 14.19 -26.94 3.19
CA LEU A 237 13.46 -26.92 4.46
C LEU A 237 11.93 -26.97 4.30
N ALA A 238 11.43 -26.78 3.08
CA ALA A 238 10.02 -26.85 2.64
C ALA A 238 8.97 -26.98 3.77
N ASP A 239 8.49 -25.83 4.25
CA ASP A 239 7.31 -25.79 5.12
C ASP A 239 6.03 -25.77 4.29
N ILE A 240 5.02 -26.48 4.77
CA ILE A 240 3.63 -26.24 4.41
C ILE A 240 3.20 -25.00 5.18
N THR A 241 2.88 -23.91 4.48
CA THR A 241 2.34 -22.70 5.10
C THR A 241 0.89 -22.53 4.65
N GLU A 242 0.01 -22.24 5.58
CA GLU A 242 -1.38 -21.87 5.30
C GLU A 242 -1.73 -20.57 6.01
N VAL A 243 -2.66 -19.83 5.41
CA VAL A 243 -3.19 -18.59 5.93
C VAL A 243 -4.72 -18.67 5.92
N ILE A 244 -5.35 -18.16 6.98
CA ILE A 244 -6.76 -17.82 7.02
C ILE A 244 -6.85 -16.33 7.33
N GLU A 245 -7.58 -15.60 6.48
CA GLU A 245 -8.02 -14.23 6.73
C GLU A 245 -9.54 -14.22 6.69
N LYS A 246 -10.19 -13.85 7.80
CA LYS A 246 -11.64 -13.93 7.95
C LYS A 246 -12.17 -12.92 8.96
N ASP A 247 -13.32 -12.35 8.65
CA ASP A 247 -14.07 -11.57 9.63
C ASP A 247 -14.84 -12.48 10.60
N ILE A 248 -14.75 -12.16 11.88
CA ILE A 248 -15.52 -12.80 12.95
C ILE A 248 -16.52 -11.80 13.55
N TYR A 249 -17.67 -12.33 13.98
CA TYR A 249 -18.76 -11.58 14.58
C TYR A 249 -19.00 -12.13 15.99
N ILE A 250 -18.81 -11.27 17.00
CA ILE A 250 -18.95 -11.60 18.41
C ILE A 250 -20.37 -11.27 18.84
N LEU A 251 -21.27 -12.25 18.88
CA LEU A 251 -22.65 -12.00 19.31
C LEU A 251 -22.72 -11.94 20.85
N PRO A 252 -23.62 -11.15 21.46
CA PRO A 252 -23.74 -11.05 22.92
C PRO A 252 -23.91 -12.38 23.65
N ASP A 253 -24.63 -13.33 23.02
CA ASP A 253 -24.86 -14.69 23.53
C ASP A 253 -24.10 -15.76 22.70
N GLY A 254 -23.09 -15.33 21.94
CA GLY A 254 -22.29 -16.18 21.06
C GLY A 254 -20.94 -16.57 21.64
N PRO A 255 -20.12 -17.32 20.87
CA PRO A 255 -18.74 -17.60 21.24
C PRO A 255 -17.93 -16.31 21.37
N THR A 256 -17.01 -16.30 22.32
CA THR A 256 -16.07 -15.20 22.57
C THR A 256 -15.08 -15.02 21.42
N GLU A 257 -14.43 -13.85 21.38
CA GLU A 257 -13.33 -13.58 20.43
C GLU A 257 -12.26 -14.66 20.47
N PHE A 258 -11.86 -15.06 21.68
CA PHE A 258 -10.85 -16.10 21.89
C PHE A 258 -11.27 -17.45 21.29
N GLU A 259 -12.50 -17.89 21.57
CA GLU A 259 -13.03 -19.16 21.05
C GLU A 259 -13.15 -19.15 19.52
N LEU A 260 -13.59 -18.03 18.93
CA LEU A 260 -13.66 -17.88 17.47
C LEU A 260 -12.28 -17.93 16.82
N VAL A 261 -11.29 -17.25 17.40
CA VAL A 261 -9.90 -17.28 16.92
C VAL A 261 -9.30 -18.68 17.09
N GLU A 262 -9.56 -19.36 18.21
CA GLU A 262 -9.11 -20.74 18.44
C GLU A 262 -9.70 -21.72 17.41
N GLN A 263 -10.99 -21.61 17.08
CA GLN A 263 -11.61 -22.42 16.03
C GLN A 263 -10.92 -22.25 14.67
N LEU A 264 -10.57 -21.01 14.30
CA LEU A 264 -9.83 -20.73 13.07
C LEU A 264 -8.41 -21.31 13.10
N GLN A 265 -7.72 -21.23 14.25
CA GLN A 265 -6.40 -21.87 14.43
C GLN A 265 -6.49 -23.38 14.22
N GLN A 266 -7.46 -24.04 14.85
CA GLN A 266 -7.65 -25.50 14.72
C GLN A 266 -7.98 -25.90 13.28
N GLN A 267 -8.80 -25.13 12.58
CA GLN A 267 -9.09 -25.33 11.15
C GLN A 267 -7.81 -25.25 10.31
N LEU A 268 -6.95 -24.26 10.58
CA LEU A 268 -5.70 -24.05 9.87
C LEU A 268 -4.70 -25.19 10.11
N ILE A 269 -4.55 -25.60 11.37
CA ILE A 269 -3.70 -26.72 11.78
C ILE A 269 -4.12 -28.01 11.05
N LYS A 270 -5.42 -28.32 11.04
CA LYS A 270 -5.96 -29.50 10.36
C LYS A 270 -5.64 -29.47 8.86
N LYS A 271 -5.82 -28.32 8.21
CA LYS A 271 -5.51 -28.14 6.78
C LYS A 271 -4.03 -28.40 6.47
N ILE A 272 -3.12 -27.96 7.33
CA ILE A 272 -1.68 -28.21 7.18
C ILE A 272 -1.35 -29.70 7.38
N GLN A 273 -1.95 -30.36 8.38
CA GLN A 273 -1.78 -31.79 8.60
C GLN A 273 -2.26 -32.62 7.39
N GLU A 274 -3.42 -32.29 6.82
CA GLU A 274 -3.97 -32.94 5.62
C GLU A 274 -3.07 -32.77 4.37
N LYS A 275 -2.27 -31.70 4.34
CA LYS A 275 -1.25 -31.45 3.30
C LYS A 275 0.06 -32.22 3.50
N GLY A 276 0.19 -32.99 4.59
CA GLY A 276 1.31 -33.91 4.83
C GLY A 276 2.38 -33.35 5.78
N SER A 277 1.99 -32.64 6.83
CA SER A 277 2.94 -32.19 7.86
C SER A 277 3.41 -33.36 8.72
N SER A 278 4.73 -33.52 8.88
CA SER A 278 5.40 -34.53 9.74
C SER A 278 5.23 -34.25 11.24
N GLN A 279 5.02 -32.99 11.59
CA GLN A 279 4.96 -32.50 12.97
C GLN A 279 3.67 -31.72 13.18
N ASN A 280 3.34 -31.48 14.46
CA ASN A 280 2.24 -30.58 14.80
C ASN A 280 2.53 -29.19 14.23
N PRO A 281 1.64 -28.65 13.37
CA PRO A 281 1.79 -27.31 12.85
C PRO A 281 1.83 -26.27 13.96
N GLU A 282 2.64 -25.24 13.75
CA GLU A 282 2.83 -24.12 14.66
C GLU A 282 2.11 -22.89 14.11
N ILE A 283 1.42 -22.15 15.00
CA ILE A 283 0.89 -20.82 14.66
C ILE A 283 2.04 -19.81 14.70
N VAL A 284 2.28 -19.17 13.57
CA VAL A 284 3.39 -18.21 13.40
C VAL A 284 2.94 -16.80 13.74
N GLU A 285 1.71 -16.45 13.36
CA GLU A 285 1.23 -15.08 13.43
C GLU A 285 -0.29 -15.06 13.61
N ILE A 286 -0.76 -14.23 14.54
CA ILE A 286 -2.18 -13.92 14.74
C ILE A 286 -2.29 -12.40 14.78
N ILE A 287 -3.12 -11.85 13.91
CA ILE A 287 -3.47 -10.43 13.92
C ILE A 287 -4.98 -10.33 14.04
N VAL A 288 -5.44 -9.67 15.10
CA VAL A 288 -6.85 -9.34 15.31
C VAL A 288 -6.97 -7.83 15.26
N SER A 289 -7.71 -7.33 14.27
CA SER A 289 -7.94 -5.90 14.07
C SER A 289 -9.42 -5.58 14.20
N LYS A 290 -9.72 -4.39 14.76
CA LYS A 290 -11.08 -3.87 14.78
C LYS A 290 -11.46 -3.44 13.36
N LYS A 291 -12.65 -3.82 12.91
CA LYS A 291 -13.17 -3.28 11.65
C LYS A 291 -13.73 -1.88 11.91
N ALA A 292 -13.22 -0.89 11.18
CA ALA A 292 -13.79 0.46 11.21
C ALA A 292 -15.23 0.43 10.65
N TYR A 293 -16.03 1.45 10.96
CA TYR A 293 -17.40 1.65 10.43
C TYR A 293 -18.53 0.80 11.02
N THR A 294 -18.21 -0.26 11.79
CA THR A 294 -19.22 -0.98 12.57
C THR A 294 -19.37 -0.31 13.93
N ASN A 295 -20.50 0.38 14.18
CA ASN A 295 -20.88 0.80 15.54
C ASN A 295 -21.08 -0.42 16.48
N GLN A 296 -21.09 -1.62 15.92
CA GLN A 296 -20.94 -2.86 16.65
C GLN A 296 -19.47 -3.05 17.00
N ILE A 297 -19.15 -2.92 18.30
CA ILE A 297 -17.85 -3.25 18.94
C ILE A 297 -17.39 -4.70 18.68
N ASN A 298 -18.21 -5.48 17.98
CA ASN A 298 -18.24 -6.93 17.96
C ASN A 298 -17.76 -7.55 16.64
N THR A 299 -17.38 -6.78 15.62
CA THR A 299 -16.81 -7.33 14.38
C THR A 299 -15.29 -7.12 14.36
N LYS A 300 -14.53 -8.20 14.18
CA LYS A 300 -13.06 -8.18 14.08
C LYS A 300 -12.60 -8.87 12.82
N SER A 301 -11.58 -8.32 12.17
CA SER A 301 -10.86 -9.01 11.09
C SER A 301 -9.69 -9.79 11.68
N VAL A 302 -9.67 -11.09 11.42
CA VAL A 302 -8.70 -12.04 11.98
C VAL A 302 -7.84 -12.59 10.84
N TYR A 303 -6.52 -12.46 10.99
CA TYR A 303 -5.52 -13.07 10.12
C TYR A 303 -4.69 -14.06 10.95
N ILE A 304 -4.58 -15.30 10.49
CA ILE A 304 -3.81 -16.35 11.13
C ILE A 304 -2.93 -17.02 10.09
N LYS A 305 -1.64 -17.11 10.39
CA LYS A 305 -0.65 -17.84 9.60
C LYS A 305 -0.09 -18.97 10.42
N ALA A 306 -0.03 -20.15 9.83
CA ALA A 306 0.56 -21.33 10.45
C ALA A 306 1.50 -22.04 9.48
N LYS A 307 2.47 -22.76 10.04
CA LYS A 307 3.45 -23.54 9.30
C LYS A 307 3.54 -24.96 9.86
N GLY A 308 3.86 -25.93 9.01
CA GLY A 308 4.17 -27.30 9.41
C GLY A 308 5.24 -27.88 8.50
N ARG A 309 6.14 -28.69 9.08
CA ARG A 309 7.26 -29.27 8.35
C ARG A 309 6.78 -30.37 7.41
N PHE A 310 7.02 -30.19 6.10
CA PHE A 310 6.59 -31.18 5.12
C PHE A 310 7.26 -32.54 5.34
N ASP A 311 6.47 -33.61 5.31
CA ASP A 311 6.98 -34.98 5.36
C ASP A 311 7.13 -35.54 3.94
N TRP A 312 8.38 -35.72 3.51
CA TRP A 312 8.71 -36.32 2.22
C TRP A 312 8.27 -37.79 2.11
N ILE A 313 8.10 -38.50 3.23
CA ILE A 313 7.65 -39.91 3.27
C ILE A 313 6.14 -40.00 3.02
N PHE A 314 5.37 -38.99 3.41
CA PHE A 314 3.91 -38.94 3.26
C PHE A 314 3.45 -39.01 1.80
N LYS A 315 4.32 -38.65 0.85
CA LYS A 315 4.07 -38.72 -0.61
C LYS A 315 4.09 -40.14 -1.19
N ASN A 316 4.50 -41.16 -0.41
CA ASN A 316 4.45 -42.56 -0.84
C ASN A 316 3.06 -43.20 -0.71
N THR A 317 2.03 -42.45 -0.31
CA THR A 317 0.65 -42.90 -0.49
C THR A 317 0.21 -42.48 -1.89
N PRO A 318 -0.11 -43.41 -2.81
CA PRO A 318 -0.46 -43.07 -4.18
C PRO A 318 -1.78 -42.29 -4.18
N LYS A 319 -1.72 -40.95 -4.18
CA LYS A 319 -2.84 -40.14 -4.68
C LYS A 319 -2.85 -40.35 -6.18
N GLN A 320 -3.99 -40.81 -6.72
CA GLN A 320 -4.18 -40.91 -8.17
C GLN A 320 -3.72 -39.60 -8.81
N PRO A 321 -2.89 -39.63 -9.85
CA PRO A 321 -2.53 -38.41 -10.55
C PRO A 321 -3.81 -37.78 -11.06
N VAL A 322 -4.17 -36.61 -10.53
CA VAL A 322 -5.19 -35.73 -11.11
C VAL A 322 -4.55 -35.04 -12.32
N LEU A 323 -4.10 -35.86 -13.27
CA LEU A 323 -3.53 -35.46 -14.55
C LEU A 323 -4.45 -35.90 -15.69
N ASN A 324 -5.75 -35.98 -15.39
CA ASN A 324 -6.83 -36.18 -16.35
C ASN A 324 -7.76 -34.96 -16.30
N SER A 325 -7.29 -33.81 -16.78
CA SER A 325 -8.13 -32.73 -17.34
C SER A 325 -7.38 -31.46 -17.76
N ILE A 326 -6.06 -31.50 -17.99
CA ILE A 326 -5.50 -30.56 -18.98
C ILE A 326 -5.77 -31.17 -20.34
N GLN A 327 -7.02 -31.02 -20.82
CA GLN A 327 -7.25 -31.05 -22.25
C GLN A 327 -6.35 -29.96 -22.83
N LYS A 328 -5.26 -30.37 -23.49
CA LYS A 328 -4.65 -29.55 -24.53
C LYS A 328 -5.77 -29.30 -25.54
N ILE A 329 -6.44 -28.15 -25.45
CA ILE A 329 -7.29 -27.67 -26.52
C ILE A 329 -6.32 -27.38 -27.67
N PRO A 330 -6.35 -28.15 -28.77
CA PRO A 330 -5.66 -27.73 -29.99
C PRO A 330 -6.36 -26.44 -30.46
N PRO A 331 -5.66 -25.46 -31.08
CA PRO A 331 -6.27 -24.20 -31.49
C PRO A 331 -7.37 -24.31 -32.56
N GLU A 332 -7.82 -25.50 -32.92
CA GLU A 332 -8.69 -25.75 -34.07
C GLU A 332 -9.76 -26.77 -33.67
N ASN A 333 -11.03 -26.37 -33.84
CA ASN A 333 -12.29 -27.10 -33.57
C ASN A 333 -12.99 -26.84 -32.23
N ILE A 334 -13.45 -25.60 -32.01
CA ILE A 334 -14.68 -25.36 -31.24
C ILE A 334 -15.84 -25.27 -32.24
N THR A 335 -16.46 -26.41 -32.53
CA THR A 335 -17.77 -26.43 -33.18
C THR A 335 -18.84 -26.09 -32.14
N GLN A 336 -19.64 -25.10 -32.50
CA GLN A 336 -20.78 -24.61 -31.74
C GLN A 336 -21.79 -25.72 -31.50
N ASN A 337 -22.09 -26.02 -30.24
CA ASN A 337 -23.42 -26.49 -29.84
C ASN A 337 -23.68 -26.03 -28.40
N PRO A 338 -24.64 -25.09 -28.18
CA PRO A 338 -24.86 -24.50 -26.88
C PRO A 338 -25.64 -25.48 -25.98
N ILE A 339 -25.04 -25.83 -24.85
CA ILE A 339 -25.77 -26.42 -23.72
C ILE A 339 -26.70 -25.33 -23.18
N SER A 340 -28.00 -25.54 -23.26
CA SER A 340 -29.02 -24.63 -22.73
C SER A 340 -29.03 -24.67 -21.21
N ILE A 341 -28.10 -23.95 -20.59
CA ILE A 341 -28.23 -23.52 -19.21
C ILE A 341 -29.36 -22.49 -19.22
N GLN A 342 -30.50 -22.81 -18.60
CA GLN A 342 -31.47 -21.79 -18.23
C GLN A 342 -30.79 -20.85 -17.23
N LYS A 343 -30.06 -19.86 -17.76
CA LYS A 343 -29.69 -18.67 -17.01
C LYS A 343 -31.00 -18.07 -16.54
N ILE A 344 -31.23 -18.08 -15.24
CA ILE A 344 -32.17 -17.16 -14.62
C ILE A 344 -31.63 -15.78 -14.95
N ASN A 345 -32.11 -15.20 -16.05
CA ASN A 345 -31.88 -13.81 -16.39
C ASN A 345 -32.68 -12.99 -15.39
N ILE A 346 -32.14 -12.82 -14.18
CA ILE A 346 -32.48 -11.64 -13.40
C ILE A 346 -31.85 -10.49 -14.18
N LEU A 347 -32.66 -9.88 -15.04
CA LEU A 347 -32.32 -8.66 -15.77
C LEU A 347 -32.23 -7.52 -14.75
N PHE A 348 -31.18 -7.53 -13.92
CA PHE A 348 -30.66 -6.29 -13.37
C PHE A 348 -30.14 -5.50 -14.58
N LYS A 349 -30.91 -4.53 -15.04
CA LYS A 349 -30.43 -3.62 -16.08
C LYS A 349 -29.35 -2.76 -15.44
N THR A 350 -28.09 -3.17 -15.60
CA THR A 350 -26.93 -2.30 -15.34
C THR A 350 -27.16 -0.99 -16.10
N PRO A 351 -27.11 0.18 -15.44
CA PRO A 351 -27.28 1.44 -16.13
C PRO A 351 -26.20 1.55 -17.20
N THR A 352 -26.62 1.71 -18.45
CA THR A 352 -25.69 2.00 -19.54
C THR A 352 -25.12 3.38 -19.29
N LEU A 353 -23.79 3.45 -19.14
CA LEU A 353 -23.12 4.74 -19.07
C LEU A 353 -23.41 5.53 -20.35
N PRO A 354 -23.69 6.84 -20.26
CA PRO A 354 -23.81 7.65 -21.45
C PRO A 354 -22.49 7.58 -22.23
N PRO A 355 -22.52 7.57 -23.58
CA PRO A 355 -21.29 7.67 -24.35
C PRO A 355 -20.60 8.97 -23.94
N TYR A 356 -19.31 8.88 -23.60
CA TYR A 356 -18.54 10.07 -23.28
C TYR A 356 -18.59 11.03 -24.48
N GLN A 357 -19.17 12.20 -24.24
CA GLN A 357 -19.12 13.31 -25.17
C GLN A 357 -18.26 14.37 -24.52
N ASN A 358 -17.11 14.67 -25.13
CA ASN A 358 -16.34 15.86 -24.79
C ASN A 358 -17.14 17.10 -25.24
N GLN A 359 -18.17 17.44 -24.47
CA GLN A 359 -18.94 18.65 -24.70
C GLN A 359 -18.10 19.80 -24.16
N ALA A 360 -17.67 20.69 -25.04
CA ALA A 360 -17.13 21.97 -24.60
C ALA A 360 -18.23 22.68 -23.80
N HIS A 361 -18.10 22.70 -22.48
CA HIS A 361 -18.96 23.51 -21.60
C HIS A 361 -18.52 24.97 -21.68
N GLY A 362 -18.60 25.57 -22.88
CA GLY A 362 -17.96 26.86 -23.19
C GLY A 362 -18.47 28.06 -22.39
N TYR A 363 -19.54 27.90 -21.61
CA TYR A 363 -20.04 28.89 -20.67
C TYR A 363 -19.46 28.73 -19.24
N LEU A 364 -18.88 27.57 -18.93
CA LEU A 364 -18.25 27.29 -17.65
C LEU A 364 -16.78 27.71 -17.68
N ASN A 365 -16.32 28.32 -16.59
CA ASN A 365 -14.92 28.68 -16.40
C ASN A 365 -14.18 27.52 -15.76
N SER A 366 -13.06 27.07 -16.34
CA SER A 366 -12.19 26.09 -15.68
C SER A 366 -11.32 26.77 -14.62
N VAL A 367 -11.19 26.12 -13.45
CA VAL A 367 -10.32 26.56 -12.35
C VAL A 367 -9.10 25.66 -12.17
N LEU A 368 -9.15 24.44 -12.70
CA LEU A 368 -8.05 23.50 -12.70
C LEU A 368 -8.16 22.59 -13.92
N THR A 369 -7.04 22.40 -14.62
CA THR A 369 -6.93 21.53 -15.79
C THR A 369 -5.86 20.47 -15.53
N LEU A 370 -6.23 19.19 -15.62
CA LEU A 370 -5.32 18.06 -15.53
C LEU A 370 -4.96 17.62 -16.95
N SER A 371 -3.70 17.74 -17.32
CA SER A 371 -3.22 17.61 -18.71
C SER A 371 -2.41 16.33 -18.96
N ASN A 372 -2.03 15.61 -17.91
CA ASN A 372 -1.23 14.40 -17.99
C ASN A 372 -1.50 13.50 -16.78
N GLU A 373 -1.01 12.25 -16.79
CA GLU A 373 -1.21 11.30 -15.69
C GLU A 373 -0.67 11.80 -14.33
N GLN A 374 0.44 12.56 -14.33
CA GLN A 374 1.06 13.08 -13.12
C GLN A 374 0.15 14.09 -12.40
N ASP A 375 -0.61 14.90 -13.14
CA ASP A 375 -1.57 15.84 -12.57
C ASP A 375 -2.68 15.12 -11.77
N PHE A 376 -3.12 13.94 -12.25
CA PHE A 376 -4.06 13.10 -11.51
C PHE A 376 -3.45 12.52 -10.24
N GLU A 377 -2.16 12.15 -10.26
CA GLU A 377 -1.45 11.68 -9.06
C GLU A 377 -1.38 12.77 -7.99
N TYR A 378 -1.02 14.01 -8.37
CA TYR A 378 -0.97 15.14 -7.44
C TYR A 378 -2.32 15.38 -6.78
N LEU A 379 -3.39 15.44 -7.58
CA LEU A 379 -4.72 15.64 -7.02
C LEU A 379 -5.13 14.48 -6.11
N ALA A 380 -4.86 13.22 -6.50
CA ALA A 380 -5.19 12.05 -5.70
C ALA A 380 -4.42 12.03 -4.36
N TRP A 381 -3.12 12.34 -4.36
CA TRP A 381 -2.33 12.44 -3.12
C TRP A 381 -2.86 13.53 -2.20
N GLY A 382 -3.25 14.68 -2.75
CA GLY A 382 -3.96 15.71 -1.99
C GLY A 382 -5.25 15.21 -1.36
N CYS A 383 -6.08 14.47 -2.12
CA CYS A 383 -7.28 13.83 -1.58
C CYS A 383 -6.94 12.88 -0.42
N ALA A 384 -5.92 12.04 -0.56
CA ALA A 384 -5.49 11.15 0.53
C ALA A 384 -5.09 11.95 1.79
N VAL A 385 -4.38 13.06 1.63
CA VAL A 385 -3.99 13.93 2.75
C VAL A 385 -5.21 14.54 3.43
N LEU A 386 -6.19 15.04 2.69
CA LEU A 386 -7.45 15.55 3.25
C LEU A 386 -8.31 14.43 3.88
N GLY A 387 -8.00 13.16 3.60
CA GLY A 387 -8.60 12.00 4.24
C GLY A 387 -8.31 11.91 5.74
N SER A 388 -7.25 12.52 6.26
CA SER A 388 -6.89 12.48 7.69
C SER A 388 -6.81 11.04 8.25
N GLY A 389 -6.32 10.10 7.44
CA GLY A 389 -6.31 8.68 7.73
C GLY A 389 -7.61 7.92 7.39
N GLY A 390 -8.71 8.62 7.08
CA GLY A 390 -9.98 8.07 6.58
C GLY A 390 -10.18 8.25 5.07
N GLY A 391 -11.44 8.20 4.61
CA GLY A 391 -11.85 8.45 3.21
C GLY A 391 -11.58 7.32 2.21
N GLY A 392 -10.87 6.26 2.61
CA GLY A 392 -10.54 5.12 1.75
C GLY A 392 -9.37 5.35 0.79
N SER A 393 -8.87 4.25 0.23
CA SER A 393 -7.66 4.18 -0.61
C SER A 393 -7.86 4.81 -1.98
N ILE A 394 -6.93 5.68 -2.40
CA ILE A 394 -7.01 6.45 -3.65
C ILE A 394 -6.56 5.65 -4.88
N GLU A 395 -5.82 4.57 -4.69
CA GLU A 395 -4.99 3.93 -5.71
C GLU A 395 -5.82 3.31 -6.84
N LYS A 396 -6.94 2.66 -6.50
CA LYS A 396 -7.84 2.07 -7.50
C LYS A 396 -8.53 3.13 -8.34
N SER A 397 -9.06 4.18 -7.70
CA SER A 397 -9.73 5.28 -8.40
C SER A 397 -8.74 6.08 -9.26
N LEU A 398 -7.49 6.23 -8.82
CA LEU A 398 -6.42 6.85 -9.60
C LEU A 398 -6.07 6.01 -10.84
N LEU A 399 -5.97 4.69 -10.70
CA LEU A 399 -5.76 3.78 -11.84
C LEU A 399 -6.91 3.88 -12.85
N GLN A 400 -8.15 3.96 -12.38
CA GLN A 400 -9.32 4.19 -13.23
C GLN A 400 -9.24 5.55 -13.96
N CYS A 401 -8.85 6.63 -13.28
CA CYS A 401 -8.67 7.95 -13.89
C CYS A 401 -7.67 7.90 -15.04
N LYS A 402 -6.48 7.32 -14.82
CA LYS A 402 -5.43 7.19 -15.83
C LYS A 402 -5.90 6.36 -17.03
N LEU A 403 -6.58 5.23 -16.77
CA LEU A 403 -7.13 4.39 -17.84
C LEU A 403 -8.14 5.15 -18.70
N LEU A 404 -9.09 5.85 -18.07
CA LEU A 404 -10.13 6.61 -18.77
C LEU A 404 -9.54 7.79 -19.55
N PHE A 405 -8.61 8.53 -18.94
CA PHE A 405 -7.89 9.63 -19.59
C PHE A 405 -7.13 9.16 -20.84
N ASN A 406 -6.43 8.02 -20.75
CA ASN A 406 -5.73 7.43 -21.88
C ASN A 406 -6.70 6.96 -22.98
N GLN A 407 -7.84 6.35 -22.61
CA GLN A 407 -8.91 5.97 -23.55
C GLN A 407 -9.54 7.19 -24.26
N GLN A 408 -9.46 8.36 -23.64
CA GLN A 408 -9.91 9.64 -24.20
C GLN A 408 -8.83 10.36 -25.00
N ASN A 409 -7.76 9.67 -25.42
CA ASN A 409 -6.63 10.23 -26.16
C ASN A 409 -5.92 11.37 -25.42
N ASN A 410 -5.86 11.31 -24.09
CA ASN A 410 -5.16 12.30 -23.26
C ASN A 410 -5.70 13.73 -23.41
N ILE A 411 -6.99 13.87 -23.70
CA ILE A 411 -7.64 15.18 -23.74
C ILE A 411 -7.63 15.79 -22.33
N PRO A 412 -7.15 17.05 -22.14
CA PRO A 412 -7.10 17.67 -20.83
C PRO A 412 -8.46 17.70 -20.13
N PHE A 413 -8.46 17.29 -18.86
CA PHE A 413 -9.65 17.22 -18.01
C PHE A 413 -9.82 18.51 -17.21
N ASN A 414 -10.97 19.16 -17.33
CA ASN A 414 -11.26 20.43 -16.66
C ASN A 414 -12.18 20.23 -15.45
N ILE A 415 -11.80 20.84 -14.33
CA ILE A 415 -12.65 21.05 -13.16
C ILE A 415 -13.13 22.51 -13.21
N TYR A 416 -14.43 22.71 -12.99
CA TYR A 416 -15.11 23.99 -13.26
C TYR A 416 -15.37 24.81 -12.00
N ASP A 417 -15.42 26.13 -12.16
CA ASP A 417 -15.87 27.07 -11.15
C ASP A 417 -17.38 26.91 -10.92
N PRO A 418 -17.85 26.51 -9.72
CA PRO A 418 -19.28 26.51 -9.42
C PRO A 418 -19.94 27.89 -9.57
N LEU A 419 -19.20 28.99 -9.47
CA LEU A 419 -19.73 30.33 -9.67
C LEU A 419 -19.93 30.69 -11.16
N SER A 420 -19.46 29.86 -12.09
CA SER A 420 -19.73 30.00 -13.53
C SER A 420 -21.03 29.33 -13.98
N MET A 421 -21.71 28.58 -13.10
CA MET A 421 -23.02 27.98 -13.37
C MET A 421 -24.08 29.03 -13.76
N ASN A 422 -24.99 28.65 -14.65
CA ASN A 422 -26.23 29.40 -14.89
C ASN A 422 -27.19 29.23 -13.71
N ASP A 423 -28.15 30.14 -13.55
CA ASP A 423 -29.13 30.07 -12.44
C ASP A 423 -30.08 28.86 -12.56
N THR A 424 -30.20 28.27 -13.75
CA THR A 424 -30.99 27.06 -14.02
C THR A 424 -30.20 25.77 -13.79
N ASP A 425 -28.88 25.84 -13.68
CA ASP A 425 -28.03 24.67 -13.49
C ASP A 425 -28.18 24.12 -12.07
N MET A 426 -28.16 22.80 -11.96
CA MET A 426 -28.28 22.09 -10.69
C MET A 426 -27.15 21.06 -10.59
N VAL A 427 -26.55 21.00 -9.41
CA VAL A 427 -25.48 20.05 -9.07
C VAL A 427 -25.95 19.16 -7.93
N CYS A 428 -25.54 17.91 -7.88
CA CYS A 428 -25.63 17.11 -6.66
C CYS A 428 -24.26 16.64 -6.19
N THR A 429 -24.15 16.34 -4.91
CA THR A 429 -22.97 15.67 -4.38
C THR A 429 -23.05 14.17 -4.61
N VAL A 430 -21.93 13.55 -4.95
CA VAL A 430 -21.79 12.09 -5.03
C VAL A 430 -20.64 11.60 -4.16
N GLY A 431 -20.67 10.35 -3.74
CA GLY A 431 -19.60 9.75 -2.94
C GLY A 431 -19.88 8.30 -2.57
N HIS A 432 -18.91 7.65 -1.95
CA HIS A 432 -19.04 6.35 -1.34
C HIS A 432 -19.40 6.48 0.15
N PHE A 433 -20.12 5.50 0.66
CA PHE A 433 -20.53 5.42 2.06
C PHE A 433 -20.38 3.97 2.52
N GLY A 434 -19.48 3.73 3.47
CA GLY A 434 -19.14 2.37 3.88
C GLY A 434 -17.81 2.27 4.61
N ALA A 435 -17.42 1.05 4.93
CA ALA A 435 -16.14 0.77 5.54
C ALA A 435 -14.99 1.01 4.53
N PRO A 436 -14.04 1.91 4.82
CA PRO A 436 -12.88 2.15 3.96
C PRO A 436 -12.15 0.87 3.58
N SER A 437 -12.00 -0.07 4.51
CA SER A 437 -11.34 -1.36 4.29
C SER A 437 -11.92 -2.17 3.13
N VAL A 438 -13.21 -2.01 2.82
CA VAL A 438 -13.86 -2.77 1.72
C VAL A 438 -13.35 -2.28 0.37
N SER A 439 -12.98 -0.99 0.25
CA SER A 439 -12.38 -0.45 -0.97
C SER A 439 -11.06 -1.11 -1.35
N LEU A 440 -10.43 -1.86 -0.43
CA LEU A 440 -9.22 -2.64 -0.68
C LEU A 440 -9.50 -3.98 -1.34
N GLU A 441 -10.61 -4.63 -1.00
CA GLU A 441 -11.02 -5.92 -1.56
C GLU A 441 -11.82 -5.73 -2.85
N TYR A 442 -12.69 -4.73 -2.84
CA TYR A 442 -13.66 -4.45 -3.89
C TYR A 442 -13.23 -3.23 -4.71
N CYS A 443 -13.30 -3.31 -6.04
CA CYS A 443 -13.12 -2.15 -6.90
C CYS A 443 -14.51 -1.62 -7.26
N ASN A 444 -14.85 -0.42 -6.78
CA ASN A 444 -16.14 0.20 -7.05
C ASN A 444 -16.34 0.38 -8.56
N SER A 445 -17.49 -0.07 -9.08
CA SER A 445 -17.81 0.15 -10.49
C SER A 445 -18.33 1.57 -10.71
N ILE A 446 -18.00 2.13 -11.86
CA ILE A 446 -18.47 3.46 -12.29
C ILE A 446 -20.01 3.50 -12.33
N GLN A 447 -20.63 2.39 -12.69
CA GLN A 447 -22.08 2.23 -12.81
C GLN A 447 -22.80 2.37 -11.47
N GLU A 448 -22.18 1.97 -10.36
CA GLU A 448 -22.77 2.14 -9.04
C GLU A 448 -22.98 3.63 -8.71
N LEU A 449 -21.91 4.42 -8.79
CA LEU A 449 -21.93 5.85 -8.52
C LEU A 449 -22.81 6.60 -9.54
N TYR A 450 -22.72 6.23 -10.82
CA TYR A 450 -23.59 6.80 -11.85
C TYR A 450 -25.07 6.49 -11.59
N GLY A 451 -25.41 5.29 -11.12
CA GLY A 451 -26.81 4.95 -10.91
C GLY A 451 -27.45 5.69 -9.73
N VAL A 452 -26.71 6.04 -8.66
CA VAL A 452 -27.26 6.87 -7.57
C VAL A 452 -27.46 8.31 -8.03
N TYR A 453 -26.51 8.84 -8.81
CA TYR A 453 -26.66 10.12 -9.52
C TYR A 453 -27.93 10.11 -10.40
N GLN A 454 -28.08 9.10 -11.25
CA GLN A 454 -29.20 9.01 -12.19
C GLN A 454 -30.54 8.85 -11.47
N CYS A 455 -30.59 8.11 -10.36
CA CYS A 455 -31.79 7.96 -9.55
C CYS A 455 -32.24 9.30 -8.97
N LEU A 456 -31.32 10.07 -8.40
CA LEU A 456 -31.60 11.42 -7.89
C LEU A 456 -31.97 12.38 -9.03
N ASN A 457 -31.28 12.31 -10.17
CA ASN A 457 -31.58 13.18 -11.31
C ASN A 457 -33.00 12.96 -11.82
N LYS A 458 -33.43 11.71 -11.98
CA LYS A 458 -34.81 11.36 -12.34
C LYS A 458 -35.82 11.92 -11.35
N TYR A 459 -35.56 11.79 -10.04
CA TYR A 459 -36.44 12.32 -9.00
C TYR A 459 -36.61 13.85 -9.11
N THR A 460 -35.53 14.56 -9.41
CA THR A 460 -35.55 16.03 -9.60
C THR A 460 -36.10 16.49 -10.96
N GLY A 461 -36.53 15.56 -11.81
CA GLY A 461 -37.05 15.86 -13.15
C GLY A 461 -35.95 16.13 -14.19
N GLU A 462 -34.82 15.42 -14.10
CA GLU A 462 -33.66 15.51 -15.01
C GLU A 462 -33.02 16.91 -15.06
N LYS A 463 -33.03 17.61 -13.93
CA LYS A 463 -32.50 18.98 -13.82
C LYS A 463 -31.02 19.04 -13.45
N ILE A 464 -30.48 17.98 -12.84
CA ILE A 464 -29.08 17.92 -12.41
C ILE A 464 -28.22 17.74 -13.66
N ASN A 465 -27.29 18.66 -13.84
CA ASN A 465 -26.40 18.72 -14.99
C ASN A 465 -24.92 18.84 -14.60
N GLY A 466 -24.60 18.65 -13.32
CA GLY A 466 -23.23 18.57 -12.83
C GLY A 466 -23.11 17.83 -11.51
N ILE A 467 -21.87 17.53 -11.12
CA ILE A 467 -21.55 16.85 -9.87
C ILE A 467 -20.55 17.64 -9.05
N ALA A 468 -20.67 17.48 -7.73
CA ALA A 468 -19.71 17.92 -6.72
C ALA A 468 -19.35 16.72 -5.83
N CYS A 469 -18.26 16.83 -5.09
CA CYS A 469 -17.86 15.78 -4.18
C CYS A 469 -18.59 15.90 -2.84
N SER A 470 -19.06 14.79 -2.28
CA SER A 470 -19.60 14.80 -0.91
C SER A 470 -18.49 15.06 0.10
N GLU A 471 -17.35 14.40 -0.09
CA GLU A 471 -16.19 14.39 0.81
C GLU A 471 -14.93 14.29 -0.02
N LEU A 472 -14.07 15.31 -0.02
CA LEU A 472 -12.85 15.27 -0.85
C LEU A 472 -11.76 14.32 -0.33
N GLY A 473 -11.86 13.90 0.93
CA GLY A 473 -10.90 13.02 1.58
C GLY A 473 -10.88 11.62 0.96
N GLY A 474 -9.68 11.10 0.71
CA GLY A 474 -9.47 9.74 0.21
C GLY A 474 -10.09 9.47 -1.16
N CYS A 475 -10.67 8.28 -1.32
CA CYS A 475 -11.15 7.79 -2.61
C CYS A 475 -12.35 8.57 -3.15
N ASN A 476 -13.17 9.18 -2.28
CA ASN A 476 -14.36 9.93 -2.65
C ASN A 476 -14.05 11.12 -3.59
N GLY A 477 -12.99 11.86 -3.28
CA GLY A 477 -12.51 12.95 -4.12
C GLY A 477 -12.14 12.47 -5.52
N VAL A 478 -11.41 11.36 -5.60
CA VAL A 478 -10.92 10.77 -6.86
C VAL A 478 -12.04 10.11 -7.67
N SER A 479 -13.00 9.46 -7.02
CA SER A 479 -14.13 8.79 -7.70
C SER A 479 -15.06 9.75 -8.44
N CYS A 480 -15.12 11.02 -8.03
CA CYS A 480 -15.84 12.04 -8.79
C CYS A 480 -15.15 12.37 -10.12
N LEU A 481 -13.81 12.35 -10.16
CA LEU A 481 -13.05 12.45 -11.41
C LEU A 481 -13.32 11.25 -12.30
N VAL A 482 -13.32 10.04 -11.74
CA VAL A 482 -13.66 8.81 -12.46
C VAL A 482 -15.04 8.91 -13.10
N LEU A 483 -16.06 9.33 -12.33
CA LEU A 483 -17.42 9.48 -12.85
C LEU A 483 -17.49 10.53 -13.96
N SER A 484 -16.88 11.69 -13.76
CA SER A 484 -16.87 12.78 -14.75
C SER A 484 -16.14 12.37 -16.03
N LEU A 485 -14.95 11.76 -15.92
CA LEU A 485 -14.23 11.18 -17.05
C LEU A 485 -15.09 10.15 -17.78
N ALA A 486 -15.73 9.23 -17.07
CA ALA A 486 -16.49 8.16 -17.72
C ALA A 486 -17.79 8.62 -18.42
N THR A 487 -18.39 9.72 -17.96
CA THR A 487 -19.74 10.14 -18.38
C THR A 487 -19.79 11.47 -19.13
N GLY A 488 -18.78 12.32 -18.97
CA GLY A 488 -18.77 13.69 -19.46
C GLY A 488 -19.57 14.68 -18.59
N ILE A 489 -20.12 14.26 -17.45
CA ILE A 489 -20.84 15.16 -16.55
C ILE A 489 -19.83 16.13 -15.90
N PRO A 490 -20.04 17.46 -15.94
CA PRO A 490 -19.08 18.44 -15.43
C PRO A 490 -18.89 18.30 -13.91
N LEU A 491 -17.62 18.27 -13.49
CA LEU A 491 -17.20 18.28 -12.10
C LEU A 491 -16.89 19.70 -11.65
N PHE A 492 -17.52 20.14 -10.57
CA PHE A 492 -17.31 21.47 -10.00
C PHE A 492 -16.37 21.45 -8.80
N ASP A 493 -15.54 22.49 -8.65
CA ASP A 493 -14.64 22.67 -7.50
C ASP A 493 -15.36 23.18 -6.25
N CYS A 494 -16.33 22.38 -5.80
CA CYS A 494 -17.02 22.54 -4.53
C CYS A 494 -17.33 21.19 -3.90
N ASN A 495 -17.53 21.19 -2.58
CA ASN A 495 -17.88 20.02 -1.80
C ASN A 495 -18.54 20.42 -0.47
N ILE A 496 -19.08 19.46 0.28
CA ILE A 496 -19.83 19.73 1.52
C ILE A 496 -19.11 19.33 2.81
N MET A 497 -17.90 18.76 2.75
CA MET A 497 -17.22 18.22 3.94
C MET A 497 -15.71 18.55 4.05
N CYS A 498 -15.05 18.91 2.94
CA CYS A 498 -13.63 19.21 2.73
C CYS A 498 -12.62 18.12 3.06
N ARG A 499 -12.83 17.40 4.15
CA ARG A 499 -12.00 16.33 4.70
C ARG A 499 -12.88 15.15 5.04
N ALA A 500 -12.27 14.03 5.41
CA ALA A 500 -13.05 12.91 5.90
C ALA A 500 -13.53 13.12 7.35
N PHE A 501 -14.80 12.77 7.58
CA PHE A 501 -15.42 12.70 8.90
C PHE A 501 -16.20 11.38 9.10
N PRO A 502 -16.37 10.90 10.34
CA PRO A 502 -16.99 9.59 10.57
C PRO A 502 -18.48 9.50 10.26
N GLU A 503 -19.24 10.60 10.41
CA GLU A 503 -20.70 10.61 10.29
C GLU A 503 -21.18 11.59 9.21
N TYR A 504 -22.24 11.21 8.49
CA TYR A 504 -22.74 12.04 7.39
C TYR A 504 -23.30 13.40 7.86
N LYS A 505 -23.77 13.49 9.11
CA LYS A 505 -24.26 14.75 9.70
C LYS A 505 -23.18 15.83 9.89
N MET A 506 -21.92 15.49 9.68
CA MET A 506 -20.77 16.41 9.79
C MET A 506 -20.54 17.23 8.51
N THR A 507 -21.45 17.16 7.54
CA THR A 507 -21.44 18.03 6.36
C THR A 507 -21.85 19.47 6.71
N LEU A 508 -21.31 20.44 5.97
CA LEU A 508 -21.61 21.86 6.14
C LEU A 508 -23.11 22.20 6.00
N PRO A 509 -23.88 21.65 5.03
CA PRO A 509 -25.32 21.84 5.00
C PRO A 509 -26.01 21.36 6.29
N SER A 510 -25.61 20.20 6.83
CA SER A 510 -26.19 19.67 8.08
C SER A 510 -25.87 20.56 9.28
N ILE A 511 -24.62 21.05 9.37
CA ILE A 511 -24.17 22.03 10.37
C ILE A 511 -25.02 23.31 10.29
N ASN A 512 -25.36 23.76 9.08
CA ASN A 512 -26.23 24.91 8.84
C ASN A 512 -27.73 24.60 9.04
N GLY A 513 -28.09 23.41 9.50
CA GLY A 513 -29.48 23.02 9.75
C GLY A 513 -30.27 22.64 8.48
N VAL A 514 -29.59 22.34 7.38
CA VAL A 514 -30.21 21.95 6.11
C VAL A 514 -30.33 20.43 5.99
N SER A 515 -31.55 19.97 5.70
CA SER A 515 -31.86 18.57 5.43
C SER A 515 -31.00 17.99 4.29
N ALA A 516 -30.54 16.76 4.49
CA ALA A 516 -29.87 15.97 3.46
C ALA A 516 -30.81 15.40 2.39
N LEU A 517 -32.13 15.51 2.61
CA LEU A 517 -33.14 14.93 1.75
C LEU A 517 -33.45 15.88 0.57
N PRO A 518 -33.73 15.36 -0.63
CA PRO A 518 -33.71 13.95 -0.99
C PRO A 518 -32.28 13.39 -1.11
N ILE A 519 -32.12 12.13 -0.72
CA ILE A 519 -30.86 11.37 -0.82
C ILE A 519 -31.10 10.00 -1.45
N CYS A 520 -30.20 9.59 -2.33
CA CYS A 520 -30.19 8.27 -2.93
C CYS A 520 -28.99 7.47 -2.43
N LEU A 521 -29.21 6.21 -2.07
CA LEU A 521 -28.18 5.22 -1.79
C LEU A 521 -28.24 4.05 -2.77
N GLY A 522 -27.12 3.39 -3.00
CA GLY A 522 -27.07 2.21 -3.86
C GLY A 522 -25.93 1.25 -3.54
N ASP A 523 -26.15 -0.01 -3.91
CA ASP A 523 -25.20 -1.11 -3.72
C ASP A 523 -24.55 -1.56 -5.04
N SER A 524 -23.60 -2.49 -4.90
CA SER A 524 -22.89 -3.15 -6.00
C SER A 524 -23.78 -3.97 -6.94
N LYS A 525 -24.97 -4.37 -6.47
CA LYS A 525 -25.97 -5.11 -7.25
C LYS A 525 -26.92 -4.20 -8.03
N GLN A 526 -26.63 -2.90 -8.06
CA GLN A 526 -27.41 -1.89 -8.77
C GLN A 526 -28.79 -1.58 -8.15
N ASN A 527 -29.03 -1.98 -6.90
CA ASN A 527 -30.22 -1.56 -6.16
C ASN A 527 -30.12 -0.08 -5.80
N ARG A 528 -31.24 0.65 -5.82
CA ARG A 528 -31.30 2.07 -5.51
C ARG A 528 -32.43 2.35 -4.51
N PHE A 529 -32.08 3.09 -3.47
CA PHE A 529 -32.97 3.45 -2.38
C PHE A 529 -32.99 4.96 -2.28
N LEU A 530 -34.15 5.57 -2.52
CA LEU A 530 -34.34 7.00 -2.42
C LEU A 530 -35.14 7.31 -1.15
N ILE A 531 -34.63 8.25 -0.36
CA ILE A 531 -35.34 8.81 0.79
C ILE A 531 -35.58 10.28 0.48
N ASP A 532 -36.85 10.65 0.32
CA ASP A 532 -37.25 12.04 0.09
C ASP A 532 -37.92 12.69 1.31
N ASN A 533 -38.38 11.89 2.27
CA ASN A 533 -38.93 12.40 3.52
C ASN A 533 -38.71 11.43 4.70
N LEU A 534 -38.44 11.99 5.86
CA LEU A 534 -38.47 11.33 7.17
C LEU A 534 -39.45 12.05 8.10
N TYR A 535 -40.00 11.32 9.07
CA TYR A 535 -40.92 11.90 10.06
C TYR A 535 -40.17 12.84 11.03
N GLU A 536 -39.00 12.40 11.48
CA GLU A 536 -38.08 13.17 12.31
C GLU A 536 -37.57 14.41 11.55
N LYS A 537 -37.29 15.49 12.30
CA LYS A 537 -36.82 16.79 11.76
C LYS A 537 -35.66 17.33 12.58
N GLY A 538 -34.84 18.18 11.96
CA GLY A 538 -33.64 18.75 12.59
C GLY A 538 -32.63 17.65 12.94
N GLU A 539 -32.01 17.73 14.12
CA GLU A 539 -30.96 16.78 14.54
C GLU A 539 -31.41 15.32 14.52
N LYS A 540 -32.66 15.05 14.90
CA LYS A 540 -33.22 13.70 14.87
C LYS A 540 -33.37 13.15 13.46
N GLU A 541 -33.54 14.02 12.45
CA GLU A 541 -33.56 13.60 11.05
C GLU A 541 -32.20 13.04 10.64
N TYR A 542 -31.11 13.73 11.02
CA TYR A 542 -29.75 13.29 10.70
C TYR A 542 -29.39 11.98 11.41
N GLU A 543 -29.72 11.86 12.69
CA GLU A 543 -29.51 10.61 13.45
C GLU A 543 -30.29 9.44 12.83
N LYS A 544 -31.56 9.69 12.46
CA LYS A 544 -32.41 8.68 11.83
C LYS A 544 -31.88 8.26 10.47
N LEU A 545 -31.48 9.24 9.66
CA LEU A 545 -30.92 9.01 8.33
C LEU A 545 -29.63 8.19 8.43
N GLU A 546 -28.69 8.60 9.29
CA GLU A 546 -27.44 7.88 9.56
C GLU A 546 -27.71 6.42 9.97
N GLN A 547 -28.67 6.20 10.88
CA GLN A 547 -29.08 4.87 11.32
C GLN A 547 -29.57 4.00 10.15
N ILE A 548 -30.45 4.53 9.30
CA ILE A 548 -31.00 3.81 8.14
C ILE A 548 -29.88 3.47 7.15
N MET A 549 -29.07 4.47 6.77
CA MET A 549 -28.00 4.29 5.80
C MET A 549 -26.98 3.26 6.27
N ARG A 550 -26.53 3.34 7.52
CA ARG A 550 -25.59 2.37 8.10
C ARG A 550 -26.19 0.97 8.15
N LYS A 551 -27.46 0.84 8.54
CA LYS A 551 -28.14 -0.46 8.59
C LYS A 551 -28.13 -1.14 7.21
N TRP A 552 -28.51 -0.43 6.15
CA TRP A 552 -28.48 -0.98 4.79
C TRP A 552 -27.07 -1.36 4.33
N VAL A 553 -26.08 -0.51 4.61
CA VAL A 553 -24.69 -0.83 4.27
C VAL A 553 -24.20 -2.08 4.99
N LEU A 554 -24.55 -2.25 6.26
CA LEU A 554 -24.14 -3.38 7.09
C LEU A 554 -24.86 -4.68 6.71
N GLU A 555 -26.19 -4.64 6.56
CA GLU A 555 -27.02 -5.83 6.43
C GLU A 555 -27.20 -6.26 4.97
N ASP A 556 -27.27 -5.31 4.02
CA ASP A 556 -27.71 -5.58 2.66
C ASP A 556 -26.62 -5.37 1.60
N PHE A 557 -25.75 -4.36 1.76
CA PHE A 557 -24.85 -3.93 0.68
C PHE A 557 -23.47 -4.60 0.74
N GLY A 558 -23.14 -5.25 1.85
CA GLY A 558 -21.82 -5.87 2.05
C GLY A 558 -20.75 -4.86 2.46
N LEU A 559 -21.09 -3.96 3.39
CA LEU A 559 -20.21 -2.97 4.02
C LEU A 559 -19.75 -1.80 3.13
N ALA A 560 -20.17 -1.74 1.86
CA ALA A 560 -19.91 -0.61 0.96
C ALA A 560 -21.15 -0.20 0.17
N GLY A 561 -21.35 1.10 0.01
CA GLY A 561 -22.42 1.69 -0.76
C GLY A 561 -21.99 3.00 -1.42
N ASN A 562 -22.89 3.54 -2.22
CA ASN A 562 -22.72 4.78 -2.97
C ASN A 562 -23.87 5.72 -2.63
N LEU A 563 -23.65 7.02 -2.64
CA LEU A 563 -24.68 8.01 -2.38
C LEU A 563 -24.67 9.17 -3.39
N ALA A 564 -25.85 9.75 -3.58
CA ALA A 564 -26.05 11.03 -4.22
C ALA A 564 -27.04 11.87 -3.40
N SER A 565 -26.74 13.14 -3.17
CA SER A 565 -27.51 13.99 -2.26
C SER A 565 -27.41 15.48 -2.61
N TYR A 566 -28.13 16.32 -1.86
CA TYR A 566 -28.09 17.78 -1.95
C TYR A 566 -28.19 18.30 -3.41
N PRO A 567 -29.31 18.05 -4.12
CA PRO A 567 -29.56 18.74 -5.37
C PRO A 567 -29.59 20.26 -5.12
N SER A 568 -28.62 20.97 -5.67
CA SER A 568 -28.24 22.33 -5.30
C SER A 568 -28.17 23.25 -6.50
N ASN A 569 -28.76 24.44 -6.38
CA ASN A 569 -28.54 25.53 -7.32
C ASN A 569 -27.31 26.36 -6.89
N LYS A 570 -26.94 27.33 -7.74
CA LYS A 570 -25.81 28.24 -7.50
C LYS A 570 -25.88 28.98 -6.16
N GLN A 571 -27.07 29.43 -5.75
CA GLN A 571 -27.23 30.16 -4.48
C GLN A 571 -26.98 29.24 -3.28
N PHE A 572 -27.53 28.03 -3.31
CA PHE A 572 -27.33 27.04 -2.26
C PHE A 572 -25.86 26.67 -2.09
N ILE A 573 -25.13 26.52 -3.21
CA ILE A 573 -23.69 26.22 -3.21
C ILE A 573 -22.89 27.33 -2.51
N LYS A 574 -23.20 28.61 -2.76
CA LYS A 574 -22.53 29.75 -2.10
C LYS A 574 -22.64 29.71 -0.57
N GLU A 575 -23.78 29.26 -0.06
CA GLU A 575 -24.08 29.28 1.37
C GLU A 575 -23.61 28.00 2.10
N ASN A 576 -23.67 26.85 1.42
CA ASN A 576 -23.56 25.54 2.09
C ASN A 576 -22.42 24.65 1.59
N TYR A 577 -21.55 25.15 0.71
CA TYR A 577 -20.40 24.39 0.20
C TYR A 577 -19.08 25.08 0.54
N PHE A 578 -18.02 24.28 0.50
CA PHE A 578 -16.64 24.72 0.43
C PHE A 578 -16.20 24.84 -1.03
N PHE A 579 -15.22 25.69 -1.29
CA PHE A 579 -14.69 25.98 -2.62
C PHE A 579 -13.19 25.70 -2.66
N LYS A 580 -12.65 25.51 -3.87
CA LYS A 580 -11.20 25.37 -4.12
C LYS A 580 -10.57 24.11 -3.50
N GLY A 581 -11.37 23.11 -3.16
CA GLY A 581 -10.88 21.92 -2.51
C GLY A 581 -10.04 21.05 -3.45
N TYR A 582 -10.41 20.92 -4.73
CA TYR A 582 -9.59 20.20 -5.70
C TYR A 582 -8.29 20.95 -6.04
N GLN A 583 -8.34 22.29 -6.13
CA GLN A 583 -7.13 23.11 -6.26
C GLN A 583 -6.19 22.91 -5.07
N LEU A 584 -6.72 22.87 -3.84
CA LEU A 584 -5.92 22.58 -2.65
C LEU A 584 -5.31 21.19 -2.71
N CYS A 585 -6.09 20.16 -3.07
CA CYS A 585 -5.56 18.79 -3.25
C CYS A 585 -4.40 18.76 -4.24
N PHE A 586 -4.57 19.38 -5.41
CA PHE A 586 -3.53 19.43 -6.43
C PHE A 586 -2.24 20.10 -5.92
N GLN A 587 -2.37 21.23 -5.21
CA GLN A 587 -1.21 21.91 -4.61
C GLN A 587 -0.50 21.06 -3.55
N ILE A 588 -1.26 20.41 -2.67
CA ILE A 588 -0.72 19.53 -1.63
C ILE A 588 0.07 18.38 -2.28
N GLY A 589 -0.54 17.64 -3.20
CA GLY A 589 0.14 16.49 -3.80
C GLY A 589 1.34 16.87 -4.65
N LYS A 590 1.30 18.02 -5.33
CA LYS A 590 2.47 18.57 -6.03
C LYS A 590 3.63 18.85 -5.08
N VAL A 591 3.36 19.48 -3.93
CA VAL A 591 4.39 19.75 -2.90
C VAL A 591 4.96 18.44 -2.34
N LEU A 592 4.10 17.46 -2.03
CA LEU A 592 4.53 16.15 -1.55
C LEU A 592 5.42 15.42 -2.56
N HIS A 593 5.13 15.57 -3.85
CA HIS A 593 5.93 14.95 -4.91
C HIS A 593 7.26 15.65 -5.16
N GLU A 594 7.29 16.98 -5.15
CA GLU A 594 8.48 17.74 -5.59
C GLU A 594 9.59 17.81 -4.55
N ASN A 595 9.30 17.86 -3.23
CA ASN A 595 10.30 17.84 -2.17
C ASN A 595 9.67 17.58 -0.78
N ILE A 596 10.02 16.47 -0.12
CA ILE A 596 9.82 16.33 1.34
C ILE A 596 10.98 17.05 2.06
N ASN A 597 11.15 18.36 1.82
CA ASN A 597 12.01 19.20 2.66
C ASN A 597 11.11 19.93 3.64
N MET A 598 10.77 19.24 4.73
CA MET A 598 9.88 19.76 5.74
C MET A 598 10.63 19.91 7.05
N ASN A 599 10.37 21.01 7.74
CA ASN A 599 10.90 21.23 9.08
C ASN A 599 10.26 20.20 10.03
N SER A 600 10.99 19.12 10.29
CA SER A 600 10.59 18.13 11.29
C SER A 600 10.93 18.65 12.68
N GLY A 601 9.93 18.77 13.55
CA GLY A 601 10.12 18.92 14.99
C GLY A 601 9.96 17.56 15.67
N GLN A 602 10.86 17.21 16.58
CA GLN A 602 10.61 16.13 17.53
C GLN A 602 9.76 16.67 18.67
N TYR A 603 8.61 16.04 18.92
CA TYR A 603 7.73 16.37 20.04
C TYR A 603 7.79 15.23 21.05
N GLU A 604 8.06 15.56 22.31
CA GLU A 604 7.95 14.61 23.42
C GLU A 604 6.47 14.39 23.76
N GLN A 605 6.17 13.25 24.40
CA GLN A 605 4.82 12.89 24.82
C GLN A 605 4.31 13.86 25.89
N GLU A 606 3.60 14.91 25.47
CA GLU A 606 2.83 15.77 26.37
C GLU A 606 1.46 15.14 26.68
N GLN A 607 0.88 15.44 27.85
CA GLN A 607 -0.49 15.02 28.20
C GLN A 607 -1.58 15.80 27.41
N ILE A 608 -1.18 16.76 26.56
CA ILE A 608 -2.06 17.64 25.80
C ILE A 608 -1.88 17.37 24.30
N PRO A 609 -2.96 17.14 23.52
CA PRO A 609 -2.86 16.96 22.07
C PRO A 609 -2.25 18.19 21.39
N CYS A 610 -1.20 18.01 20.59
CA CYS A 610 -0.57 19.11 19.84
C CYS A 610 -1.48 19.64 18.72
N VAL A 611 -2.27 18.75 18.09
CA VAL A 611 -3.19 19.07 16.99
C VAL A 611 -4.52 18.41 17.29
N MET A 612 -5.62 19.07 16.92
CA MET A 612 -6.96 18.56 17.19
C MET A 612 -7.94 18.89 16.07
N THR A 613 -8.92 17.99 15.88
CA THR A 613 -10.04 18.21 14.96
C THR A 613 -10.76 19.53 15.29
N PRO A 614 -11.22 20.32 14.28
CA PRO A 614 -11.30 19.98 12.86
C PRO A 614 -10.04 20.24 12.01
N ASP A 615 -8.90 20.60 12.61
CA ASP A 615 -7.62 20.59 11.86
C ASP A 615 -7.28 19.16 11.41
N ILE A 616 -6.77 19.03 10.19
CA ILE A 616 -6.48 17.75 9.55
C ILE A 616 -5.18 17.20 10.12
N ILE A 617 -5.22 15.93 10.51
CA ILE A 617 -4.07 15.19 11.03
C ILE A 617 -3.86 14.00 10.09
N THR A 618 -2.79 14.05 9.30
CA THR A 618 -2.46 12.99 8.34
C THR A 618 -1.07 12.46 8.64
N ILE A 619 -0.93 11.15 8.58
CA ILE A 619 0.34 10.45 8.75
C ILE A 619 0.82 10.01 7.37
N VAL A 620 2.10 10.20 7.09
CA VAL A 620 2.75 9.87 5.82
C VAL A 620 3.97 9.00 6.11
N ASP A 621 4.18 7.99 5.28
CA ASP A 621 5.39 7.15 5.29
C ASP A 621 6.62 8.03 5.00
N ASP A 622 7.62 8.00 5.89
CA ASP A 622 8.77 8.91 5.84
C ASP A 622 9.67 8.69 4.61
N PHE A 623 9.63 7.48 4.05
CA PHE A 623 10.45 7.08 2.92
C PHE A 623 9.70 7.23 1.59
N LYS A 624 8.44 6.79 1.55
CA LYS A 624 7.63 6.77 0.32
C LYS A 624 6.84 8.05 0.07
N GLY A 625 6.63 8.88 1.10
CA GLY A 625 5.77 10.06 0.98
C GLY A 625 4.29 9.74 0.79
N GLN A 626 3.87 8.49 1.05
CA GLN A 626 2.49 8.02 0.88
C GLN A 626 1.70 8.14 2.18
N VAL A 627 0.45 8.58 2.08
CA VAL A 627 -0.45 8.67 3.25
C VAL A 627 -0.73 7.28 3.82
N ILE A 628 -0.64 7.15 5.13
CA ILE A 628 -0.97 5.93 5.87
C ILE A 628 -2.39 6.10 6.44
N HIS A 629 -3.31 5.23 6.04
CA HIS A 629 -4.66 5.25 6.61
C HIS A 629 -4.68 4.76 8.06
N SER A 630 -5.66 5.18 8.85
CA SER A 630 -5.74 4.88 10.28
C SER A 630 -5.78 3.37 10.56
N GLU A 631 -6.34 2.57 9.64
CA GLU A 631 -6.39 1.11 9.74
C GLU A 631 -5.08 0.40 9.39
N ASP A 632 -4.12 1.14 8.82
CA ASP A 632 -2.84 0.62 8.33
C ASP A 632 -1.65 1.03 9.22
N VAL A 633 -1.90 1.89 10.22
CA VAL A 633 -0.91 2.31 11.21
C VAL A 633 -0.49 1.12 12.07
N CYS A 634 0.81 0.88 12.16
CA CYS A 634 1.40 -0.20 12.94
C CYS A 634 2.62 0.26 13.74
N TYR A 635 2.91 -0.48 14.81
CA TYR A 635 4.08 -0.23 15.64
C TYR A 635 5.38 -0.46 14.85
N GLY A 636 6.34 0.47 14.99
CA GLY A 636 7.65 0.42 14.34
C GLY A 636 7.73 1.11 12.97
N GLN A 637 6.61 1.58 12.41
CA GLN A 637 6.63 2.42 11.21
C GLN A 637 7.25 3.78 11.53
N LYS A 638 8.21 4.22 10.71
CA LYS A 638 8.68 5.61 10.72
C LYS A 638 7.74 6.44 9.87
N VAL A 639 7.30 7.56 10.43
CA VAL A 639 6.25 8.37 9.82
C VAL A 639 6.47 9.86 10.06
N ILE A 640 5.91 10.67 9.17
CA ILE A 640 5.79 12.11 9.31
C ILE A 640 4.32 12.44 9.55
N ALA A 641 4.03 13.20 10.61
CA ALA A 641 2.68 13.69 10.90
C ALA A 641 2.52 15.12 10.41
N PHE A 642 1.46 15.36 9.63
CA PHE A 642 1.06 16.67 9.13
C PHE A 642 -0.14 17.20 9.88
N ALA A 643 -0.02 18.43 10.36
CA ALA A 643 -1.14 19.25 10.78
C ALA A 643 -1.52 20.16 9.61
N ILE A 644 -2.78 20.19 9.17
CA ILE A 644 -3.25 21.10 8.11
C ILE A 644 -4.45 21.87 8.64
N ARG A 645 -4.41 23.19 8.47
CA ARG A 645 -5.45 24.10 8.96
C ARG A 645 -6.79 23.78 8.34
N THR A 646 -7.84 23.74 9.17
CA THR A 646 -9.23 23.59 8.72
C THR A 646 -9.81 24.88 8.16
N ASP A 647 -10.90 24.78 7.39
CA ASP A 647 -11.65 25.95 6.91
C ASP A 647 -12.36 26.63 8.09
N ASP A 648 -12.39 27.97 8.11
CA ASP A 648 -12.95 28.74 9.22
C ASP A 648 -14.45 28.48 9.43
N LYS A 649 -15.18 27.96 8.43
CA LYS A 649 -16.57 27.51 8.61
C LYS A 649 -16.72 26.37 9.62
N PHE A 650 -15.67 25.58 9.84
CA PHE A 650 -15.66 24.53 10.88
C PHE A 650 -15.31 25.05 12.29
N LYS A 651 -14.91 26.32 12.42
CA LYS A 651 -14.55 26.94 13.71
C LYS A 651 -15.73 27.61 14.41
N THR A 652 -16.91 27.60 13.80
CA THR A 652 -18.13 28.13 14.43
C THR A 652 -18.55 27.26 15.61
N LYS A 653 -19.31 27.83 16.56
CA LYS A 653 -19.80 27.09 17.73
C LYS A 653 -20.63 25.86 17.35
N ASP A 654 -21.50 26.01 16.33
CA ASP A 654 -22.37 24.93 15.86
C ASP A 654 -21.57 23.85 15.14
N ALA A 655 -20.56 24.22 14.35
CA ALA A 655 -19.65 23.27 13.73
C ALA A 655 -18.82 22.50 14.76
N LEU A 656 -18.17 23.20 15.71
CA LEU A 656 -17.32 22.57 16.73
C LEU A 656 -18.09 21.59 17.64
N ARG A 657 -19.40 21.76 17.80
CA ARG A 657 -20.25 20.79 18.49
C ARG A 657 -20.35 19.44 17.75
N LEU A 658 -20.23 19.45 16.42
CA LEU A 658 -20.35 18.26 15.57
C LEU A 658 -19.00 17.70 15.11
N VAL A 659 -17.99 18.56 14.91
CA VAL A 659 -16.69 18.15 14.34
C VAL A 659 -15.49 18.43 15.26
N GLY A 660 -15.72 19.08 16.40
CA GLY A 660 -14.66 19.43 17.34
C GLY A 660 -14.19 18.25 18.19
N PRO A 661 -13.19 18.48 19.06
CA PRO A 661 -12.54 17.44 19.87
C PRO A 661 -13.54 16.58 20.66
N GLN A 662 -14.52 17.23 21.29
CA GLN A 662 -15.53 16.58 22.11
C GLN A 662 -16.44 15.63 21.30
N ALA A 663 -16.82 16.04 20.08
CA ALA A 663 -17.62 15.20 19.19
C ALA A 663 -16.86 13.93 18.75
N MET A 664 -15.52 14.01 18.72
CA MET A 664 -14.63 12.90 18.39
C MET A 664 -14.20 12.07 19.61
N GLY A 665 -14.86 12.26 20.77
CA GLY A 665 -14.64 11.46 21.97
C GLY A 665 -13.47 11.92 22.84
N LEU A 666 -12.87 13.09 22.57
CA LEU A 666 -11.97 13.72 23.54
C LEU A 666 -12.81 14.27 24.71
N GLY A 667 -12.31 14.15 25.94
CA GLY A 667 -13.03 14.56 27.15
C GLY A 667 -13.47 16.03 27.13
N VAL A 668 -14.43 16.39 28.00
CA VAL A 668 -15.02 17.75 28.06
C VAL A 668 -13.99 18.86 28.28
N ASP A 669 -12.84 18.53 28.84
CA ASP A 669 -11.74 19.46 29.10
C ASP A 669 -10.96 19.88 27.84
N PHE A 670 -11.14 19.17 26.71
CA PHE A 670 -10.47 19.48 25.45
C PHE A 670 -11.32 20.44 24.61
N GLN A 671 -11.03 21.74 24.70
CA GLN A 671 -11.56 22.75 23.80
C GLN A 671 -10.72 22.87 22.54
N TYR A 672 -11.37 23.14 21.39
CA TYR A 672 -10.65 23.35 20.14
C TYR A 672 -9.70 24.54 20.25
N LYS A 673 -8.43 24.29 19.94
CA LYS A 673 -7.40 25.28 19.71
C LYS A 673 -6.71 24.92 18.39
N SER A 674 -6.68 25.86 17.44
CA SER A 674 -5.99 25.61 16.18
C SER A 674 -4.50 25.43 16.43
N PHE A 675 -3.86 24.50 15.73
CA PHE A 675 -2.41 24.33 15.80
C PHE A 675 -1.64 25.59 15.34
N TYR A 676 -2.31 26.43 14.55
CA TYR A 676 -1.74 27.61 13.90
C TYR A 676 -1.95 28.90 14.68
N GLU A 677 -2.59 28.83 15.86
CA GLU A 677 -2.95 29.94 16.75
C GLU A 677 -2.33 29.73 18.13
#